data_AF-A0A3D2IP18-F1
#
_entry.id   AF-A0A3D2IP18-F1
#
_cell.length_a   1.000
_cell.length_b   1.000
_cell.length_c   1.000
_cell.angle_alpha   90.00
_cell.angle_beta   90.00
_cell.angle_gamma   90.00
#
_symmetry.space_group_name_H-M   'P 1'
#
loop_
_entity.id
_entity.type
_entity.pdbx_description
1 polymer ?
#
loop_
_entity_poly.entity_id
_entity_poly.type
_entity_poly.pdbx_seq_one_letter_code
_entity_poly.pdbx_strand_id
1 'polypeptide(L)'
;MERSMVHNAVDIVVPVYNGYEDLVRCVESILRNTDLSRHRVILIDDCSKDERVEAFLREVCGGPEEGAENGIGSDKGMIAVFNQVNMGFSANVNRGLAWSDRDTIVLNSDTIVTQGWVEKLQSCAGRSKRIATVTPLSNAATLASVPVFLKDNPLPEGYTADSYARLVERVSLHRYPRIPVGVGFCMYVRNEAYALAGAFDEKAFGRGYGEENDFCFRCTMLGFIHVLCDDTFIYHRGTASFGTEEKKRLIEEHTQILRRRYPEFMEQNDVYCREDPDSEIRDNLLLHQCLDNGKKNLLYFLHLDFRQIGKKNIGGTQLHVRDLVTGAKEHFNVFVCARDKDTLRLTLYLQDQELPEWGVVQQEALSEEECRLVTFQFPIGPEESFPVLYDEQIAGVLRKILTSFHIDLVHVHHTQGLSLDVFRECRNLEIPVIATLHDYYYACPTTKLLTPEGRFCPMEGSFVDWENEAKTEEGSSQEQQHPFRKVPSEAACAACLKKNCGYGRVHVIRRWREENAKALECCEKIIFPSDSARRIMCEAFPLLETRSMTISHGTDPISAKAALAENLEPVMKTDRVHSRLDQLPGDGGSFHYISGWAYLEGSDSVDTSIIIEVTGPDGRVSGIQVRPQARPDVAAAYEDPRYLWSGIHAVFQVPGMKKGRIRIRLLIREGDKTYTDGKIYRTLWDPEAAGDGKLNVAYLGGVTRAKGSDILLDLIAQENAPFRLFVYGEVGDPRINPAQAPDHVFFSGVYQKDDIFD
;
A
#
# COMPACT_ATOMS: atom_id res chain seq x y z
N MET A 1 19.76 21.35 17.67
CA MET A 1 20.95 21.80 18.43
C MET A 1 21.43 20.60 19.24
N GLU A 2 22.22 19.72 18.62
CA GLU A 2 22.85 18.59 19.30
C GLU A 2 24.00 19.13 20.16
N ARG A 3 23.85 19.06 21.48
CA ARG A 3 25.04 19.03 22.33
C ARG A 3 25.73 17.72 21.99
N SER A 4 26.89 17.79 21.35
CA SER A 4 27.84 16.69 21.27
C SER A 4 27.97 16.07 22.67
N MET A 5 27.34 14.91 22.88
CA MET A 5 27.55 14.14 24.09
C MET A 5 28.96 13.57 23.95
N VAL A 6 29.90 14.10 24.71
CA VAL A 6 31.19 13.43 24.89
C VAL A 6 30.89 12.16 25.68
N HIS A 7 30.83 11.04 24.98
CA HIS A 7 30.64 9.75 25.62
C HIS A 7 31.89 9.39 26.44
N ASN A 8 31.73 8.85 27.65
CA ASN A 8 32.85 8.44 28.50
C ASN A 8 33.45 7.11 28.02
N ALA A 9 34.66 6.78 28.44
CA ALA A 9 35.19 5.43 28.23
C ALA A 9 34.34 4.40 28.99
N VAL A 10 34.22 3.19 28.43
CA VAL A 10 33.54 2.05 29.07
C VAL A 10 34.44 0.83 29.00
N ASP A 11 34.20 -0.09 29.93
CA ASP A 11 34.82 -1.41 29.93
C ASP A 11 33.82 -2.45 29.44
N ILE A 12 34.27 -3.40 28.62
CA ILE A 12 33.46 -4.47 28.05
C ILE A 12 33.98 -5.78 28.63
N VAL A 13 33.18 -6.43 29.47
CA VAL A 13 33.52 -7.68 30.15
C VAL A 13 32.92 -8.84 29.38
N VAL A 14 33.77 -9.75 28.92
CA VAL A 14 33.39 -10.94 28.16
C VAL A 14 33.84 -12.20 28.89
N PRO A 15 32.96 -12.85 29.66
CA PRO A 15 33.23 -14.19 30.19
C PRO A 15 33.32 -15.21 29.05
N VAL A 16 34.31 -16.10 29.10
CA VAL A 16 34.61 -17.09 28.06
C VAL A 16 34.68 -18.48 28.67
N TYR A 17 33.96 -19.45 28.08
CA TYR A 17 34.11 -20.87 28.43
C TYR A 17 33.86 -21.75 27.21
N ASN A 18 34.94 -22.29 26.62
CA ASN A 18 34.93 -23.00 25.33
C ASN A 18 34.29 -22.16 24.21
N GLY A 19 33.68 -22.81 23.21
CA GLY A 19 32.96 -22.11 22.13
C GLY A 19 33.87 -21.33 21.19
N TYR A 20 35.02 -21.90 20.82
CA TYR A 20 36.07 -21.25 20.03
C TYR A 20 35.53 -20.50 18.80
N GLU A 21 34.70 -21.13 17.99
CA GLU A 21 34.19 -20.54 16.74
C GLU A 21 33.24 -19.35 16.99
N ASP A 22 32.56 -19.33 18.12
CA ASP A 22 31.71 -18.21 18.53
C ASP A 22 32.54 -17.07 19.11
N LEU A 23 33.50 -17.41 19.98
CA LEU A 23 34.44 -16.47 20.57
C LEU A 23 35.20 -15.68 19.49
N VAL A 24 35.72 -16.36 18.47
CA VAL A 24 36.42 -15.71 17.35
C VAL A 24 35.52 -14.67 16.68
N ARG A 25 34.27 -15.05 16.35
CA ARG A 25 33.31 -14.13 15.72
C ARG A 25 32.93 -12.95 16.62
N CYS A 26 32.78 -13.19 17.92
CA CYS A 26 32.51 -12.14 18.90
C CYS A 26 33.67 -11.14 18.94
N VAL A 27 34.90 -11.62 19.14
CA VAL A 27 36.10 -10.77 19.21
C VAL A 27 36.34 -10.01 17.90
N GLU A 28 36.19 -10.65 16.75
CA GLU A 28 36.29 -9.98 15.45
C GLU A 28 35.25 -8.86 15.28
N SER A 29 34.02 -9.08 15.76
CA SER A 29 32.97 -8.07 15.71
C SER A 29 33.26 -6.89 16.65
N ILE A 30 33.83 -7.15 17.83
CA ILE A 30 34.25 -6.11 18.78
C ILE A 30 35.37 -5.26 18.16
N LEU A 31 36.41 -5.91 17.63
CA LEU A 31 37.55 -5.25 16.97
C LEU A 31 37.11 -4.37 15.79
N ARG A 32 36.09 -4.81 15.05
CA ARG A 32 35.54 -4.07 13.91
C ARG A 32 34.69 -2.87 14.32
N ASN A 33 33.92 -2.98 15.40
CA ASN A 33 32.83 -2.05 15.73
C ASN A 33 33.07 -1.22 17.01
N THR A 34 34.24 -1.31 17.63
CA THR A 34 34.55 -0.64 18.90
C THR A 34 35.86 0.14 18.81
N ASP A 35 35.85 1.42 19.22
CA ASP A 35 37.08 2.21 19.35
C ASP A 35 37.87 1.82 20.60
N LEU A 36 38.80 0.88 20.46
CA LEU A 36 39.63 0.39 21.56
C LEU A 36 40.74 1.35 21.99
N SER A 37 40.92 2.49 21.29
CA SER A 37 41.78 3.57 21.82
C SER A 37 41.12 4.29 23.00
N ARG A 38 39.79 4.13 23.13
CA ARG A 38 38.96 4.77 24.15
C ARG A 38 38.34 3.75 25.11
N HIS A 39 37.84 2.64 24.57
CA HIS A 39 37.18 1.58 25.32
C HIS A 39 38.16 0.45 25.66
N ARG A 40 37.85 -0.32 26.70
CA ARG A 40 38.65 -1.46 27.11
C ARG A 40 37.83 -2.74 27.09
N VAL A 41 38.41 -3.84 26.59
CA VAL A 41 37.78 -5.16 26.57
C VAL A 41 38.53 -6.07 27.53
N ILE A 42 37.81 -6.75 28.42
CA ILE A 42 38.33 -7.68 29.42
C ILE A 42 37.72 -9.05 29.12
N LEU A 43 38.52 -9.91 28.49
CA LEU A 43 38.18 -11.30 28.19
C LEU A 43 38.58 -12.16 29.39
N ILE A 44 37.63 -12.89 29.99
CA ILE A 44 37.90 -13.71 31.18
C ILE A 44 37.65 -15.17 30.85
N ASP A 45 38.72 -15.93 30.66
CA ASP A 45 38.66 -17.37 30.42
C ASP A 45 38.37 -18.15 31.71
N ASP A 46 37.22 -18.80 31.74
CA ASP A 46 36.70 -19.56 32.87
C ASP A 46 37.18 -21.01 32.89
N CYS A 47 38.49 -21.19 32.73
CA CYS A 47 39.14 -22.49 32.64
C CYS A 47 38.59 -23.33 31.46
N SER A 48 38.66 -22.77 30.24
CA SER A 48 38.28 -23.48 29.02
C SER A 48 39.08 -24.77 28.84
N LYS A 49 38.41 -25.81 28.33
CA LYS A 49 39.02 -27.12 28.05
C LYS A 49 39.53 -27.22 26.61
N ASP A 50 38.99 -26.40 25.72
CA ASP A 50 39.46 -26.26 24.34
C ASP A 50 40.74 -25.41 24.32
N GLU A 51 41.89 -26.05 24.10
CA GLU A 51 43.21 -25.40 24.09
C GLU A 51 43.31 -24.27 23.05
N ARG A 52 42.45 -24.28 22.02
CA ARG A 52 42.39 -23.21 21.00
C ARG A 52 41.93 -21.88 21.58
N VAL A 53 41.13 -21.90 22.65
CA VAL A 53 40.61 -20.68 23.30
C VAL A 53 41.75 -19.90 23.93
N GLU A 54 42.55 -20.53 24.78
CA GLU A 54 43.69 -19.86 25.42
C GLU A 54 44.66 -19.32 24.38
N ALA A 55 45.01 -20.14 23.37
CA ALA A 55 45.91 -19.73 22.29
C ALA A 55 45.40 -18.47 21.56
N PHE A 56 44.11 -18.42 21.25
CA PHE A 56 43.49 -17.27 20.58
C PHE A 56 43.42 -16.02 21.46
N LEU A 57 43.06 -16.16 22.73
CA LEU A 57 43.05 -15.03 23.67
C LEU A 57 44.45 -14.42 23.82
N ARG A 58 45.50 -15.26 23.85
CA ARG A 58 46.90 -14.82 23.86
C ARG A 58 47.31 -14.12 22.58
N GLU A 59 46.85 -14.61 21.42
CA GLU A 59 47.11 -13.97 20.14
C GLU A 59 46.51 -12.57 20.05
N VAL A 60 45.23 -12.43 20.41
CA VAL A 60 44.48 -11.18 20.27
C VAL A 60 44.94 -10.12 21.28
N CYS A 61 45.25 -10.52 22.52
CA CYS A 61 45.62 -9.58 23.57
C CYS A 61 47.11 -9.20 23.58
N GLY A 62 47.91 -9.69 22.63
CA GLY A 62 49.35 -9.45 22.58
C GLY A 62 50.13 -10.37 23.53
N GLY A 63 51.33 -10.77 23.11
CA GLY A 63 52.24 -11.61 23.89
C GLY A 63 52.64 -11.00 25.25
N PRO A 64 53.45 -11.70 26.06
CA PRO A 64 53.48 -11.62 27.52
C PRO A 64 54.06 -10.30 28.07
N GLU A 65 53.33 -9.20 27.94
CA GLU A 65 53.47 -8.08 28.85
C GLU A 65 52.52 -8.32 30.03
N GLU A 66 53.13 -8.57 31.20
CA GLU A 66 52.43 -8.86 32.45
C GLU A 66 51.51 -7.70 32.83
N GLY A 67 50.20 -7.89 32.66
CA GLY A 67 49.17 -6.91 32.98
C GLY A 67 48.04 -7.55 33.77
N ALA A 68 47.97 -7.21 35.06
CA ALA A 68 47.08 -7.75 36.10
C ALA A 68 47.39 -9.19 36.58
N GLU A 69 47.08 -9.51 37.84
CA GLU A 69 47.33 -10.83 38.44
C GLU A 69 46.70 -11.94 37.56
N ASN A 70 47.56 -12.73 36.91
CA ASN A 70 47.22 -13.80 35.93
C ASN A 70 46.57 -13.31 34.61
N GLY A 71 46.86 -12.08 34.19
CA GLY A 71 46.40 -11.51 32.92
C GLY A 71 47.52 -11.17 31.95
N ILE A 72 47.14 -11.01 30.68
CA ILE A 72 47.96 -10.45 29.61
C ILE A 72 47.18 -9.32 28.95
N GLY A 73 47.87 -8.26 28.54
CA GLY A 73 47.23 -7.11 27.92
C GLY A 73 48.04 -6.53 26.79
N SER A 74 47.34 -5.81 25.90
CA SER A 74 47.97 -5.02 24.84
C SER A 74 47.73 -3.54 25.09
N ASP A 75 48.63 -2.72 24.54
CA ASP A 75 48.43 -1.28 24.37
C ASP A 75 47.18 -0.92 23.54
N LYS A 76 46.52 -1.92 22.94
CA LYS A 76 45.33 -1.78 22.09
C LYS A 76 44.01 -1.91 22.85
N GLY A 77 44.01 -1.81 24.19
CA GLY A 77 42.79 -1.79 24.98
C GLY A 77 42.11 -3.16 25.16
N MET A 78 42.83 -4.26 24.96
CA MET A 78 42.33 -5.63 25.23
C MET A 78 43.16 -6.32 26.31
N ILE A 79 42.47 -6.98 27.23
CA ILE A 79 43.05 -7.75 28.34
C ILE A 79 42.42 -9.13 28.35
N ALA A 80 43.23 -10.18 28.49
CA ALA A 80 42.78 -11.54 28.76
C ALA A 80 43.20 -11.98 30.17
N VAL A 81 42.31 -12.68 30.86
CA VAL A 81 42.47 -13.16 32.22
C VAL A 81 42.14 -14.64 32.28
N PHE A 82 43.01 -15.43 32.90
CA PHE A 82 42.84 -16.90 32.92
C PHE A 82 42.53 -17.40 34.33
N ASN A 83 41.36 -18.01 34.51
CA ASN A 83 41.00 -18.67 35.76
C ASN A 83 41.64 -20.06 35.86
N GLN A 84 42.09 -20.41 37.06
CA GLN A 84 42.63 -21.74 37.35
C GLN A 84 41.53 -22.80 37.60
N VAL A 85 40.31 -22.34 37.87
CA VAL A 85 39.13 -23.18 38.10
C VAL A 85 37.93 -22.56 37.42
N ASN A 86 36.97 -23.37 36.99
CA ASN A 86 35.70 -22.88 36.48
C ASN A 86 34.89 -22.25 37.62
N MET A 87 34.77 -20.93 37.60
CA MET A 87 34.06 -20.13 38.61
C MET A 87 32.60 -19.88 38.23
N GLY A 88 32.22 -20.09 36.96
CA GLY A 88 30.87 -19.85 36.45
C GLY A 88 30.64 -18.39 36.06
N PHE A 89 29.52 -18.15 35.38
CA PHE A 89 29.23 -16.87 34.72
C PHE A 89 29.21 -15.69 35.69
N SER A 90 28.43 -15.78 36.79
CA SER A 90 28.25 -14.66 37.72
C SER A 90 29.55 -14.22 38.39
N ALA A 91 30.41 -15.17 38.76
CA ALA A 91 31.71 -14.87 39.37
C ALA A 91 32.67 -14.17 38.40
N ASN A 92 32.66 -14.57 37.12
CA ASN A 92 33.45 -13.91 36.08
C ASN A 92 32.96 -12.50 35.79
N VAL A 93 31.64 -12.30 35.69
CA VAL A 93 31.03 -10.98 35.53
C VAL A 93 31.39 -10.09 36.73
N ASN A 94 31.27 -10.59 37.96
CA ASN A 94 31.66 -9.86 39.17
C ASN A 94 33.14 -9.46 39.16
N ARG A 95 34.03 -10.37 38.74
CA ARG A 95 35.47 -10.10 38.62
C ARG A 95 35.73 -8.95 37.64
N GLY A 96 35.07 -8.95 36.48
CA GLY A 96 35.20 -7.89 35.49
C GLY A 96 34.62 -6.55 35.97
N LEU A 97 33.42 -6.55 36.57
CA LEU A 97 32.79 -5.35 37.11
C LEU A 97 33.61 -4.71 38.24
N ALA A 98 34.22 -5.52 39.11
CA ALA A 98 35.05 -5.03 40.21
C ALA A 98 36.36 -4.37 39.77
N TRP A 99 36.82 -4.61 38.54
CA TRP A 99 38.03 -4.02 37.97
C TRP A 99 37.80 -2.66 37.32
N SER A 100 36.55 -2.31 37.05
CA SER A 100 36.17 -1.10 36.35
C SER A 100 35.74 -0.02 37.35
N ASP A 101 36.24 1.20 37.16
CA ASP A 101 35.69 2.43 37.77
C ASP A 101 34.73 3.16 36.81
N ARG A 102 34.42 2.53 35.68
CA ARG A 102 33.61 3.06 34.58
C ARG A 102 32.29 2.31 34.45
N ASP A 103 31.36 2.91 33.71
CA ASP A 103 30.22 2.15 33.23
C ASP A 103 30.73 0.94 32.41
N THR A 104 30.08 -0.19 32.57
CA THR A 104 30.58 -1.48 32.07
C THR A 104 29.52 -2.14 31.21
N ILE A 105 29.92 -2.82 30.15
CA ILE A 105 29.05 -3.66 29.34
C ILE A 105 29.41 -5.12 29.60
N VAL A 106 28.46 -5.88 30.10
CA VAL A 106 28.57 -7.35 30.16
C VAL A 106 28.14 -7.88 28.79
N LEU A 107 28.97 -8.70 28.15
CA LEU A 107 28.71 -9.24 26.82
C LEU A 107 29.07 -10.73 26.78
N ASN A 108 28.15 -11.57 26.29
CA ASN A 108 28.44 -12.99 26.10
C ASN A 108 29.42 -13.22 24.94
N SER A 109 30.23 -14.28 25.04
CA SER A 109 31.23 -14.66 24.04
C SER A 109 30.65 -15.21 22.74
N ASP A 110 29.34 -15.43 22.64
CA ASP A 110 28.62 -15.94 21.47
C ASP A 110 27.72 -14.89 20.80
N THR A 111 28.15 -13.64 20.86
CA THR A 111 27.49 -12.49 20.26
C THR A 111 28.22 -11.99 19.01
N ILE A 112 27.52 -11.22 18.18
CA ILE A 112 28.11 -10.41 17.11
C ILE A 112 27.59 -9.00 17.31
N VAL A 113 28.46 -8.10 17.77
CA VAL A 113 28.13 -6.69 17.97
C VAL A 113 28.18 -5.93 16.64
N THR A 114 27.40 -4.85 16.53
CA THR A 114 27.20 -4.11 15.29
C THR A 114 27.70 -2.66 15.41
N GLN A 115 27.73 -1.94 14.30
CA GLN A 115 28.31 -0.61 14.22
C GLN A 115 27.69 0.36 15.25
N GLY A 116 28.56 1.08 15.98
CA GLY A 116 28.15 2.13 16.94
C GLY A 116 27.41 1.61 18.18
N TRP A 117 27.46 0.31 18.46
CA TRP A 117 26.68 -0.31 19.54
C TRP A 117 26.99 0.29 20.92
N VAL A 118 28.25 0.60 21.22
CA VAL A 118 28.64 1.21 22.50
C VAL A 118 28.04 2.61 22.63
N GLU A 119 28.22 3.46 21.62
CA GLU A 119 27.75 4.84 21.61
C GLU A 119 26.22 4.92 21.73
N LYS A 120 25.50 4.01 21.07
CA LYS A 120 24.03 3.94 21.16
C LYS A 120 23.56 3.50 22.54
N LEU A 121 24.18 2.46 23.13
CA LEU A 121 23.91 2.07 24.52
C LEU A 121 24.22 3.21 25.51
N GLN A 122 25.31 3.94 25.32
CA GLN A 122 25.66 5.12 26.12
C GLN A 122 24.67 6.27 25.94
N SER A 123 24.20 6.51 24.71
CA SER A 123 23.19 7.52 24.41
C SER A 123 21.86 7.21 25.09
N CYS A 124 21.44 5.94 25.07
CA CYS A 124 20.27 5.45 25.77
C CYS A 124 20.43 5.60 27.29
N ALA A 125 21.55 5.12 27.87
CA ALA A 125 21.86 5.26 29.29
C ALA A 125 21.91 6.75 29.71
N GLY A 126 22.38 7.63 28.84
CA GLY A 126 22.50 9.07 29.04
C GLY A 126 21.16 9.81 29.14
N ARG A 127 20.03 9.20 28.74
CA ARG A 127 18.69 9.82 28.80
C ARG A 127 18.23 10.10 30.22
N SER A 128 18.70 9.33 31.20
CA SER A 128 18.38 9.54 32.60
C SER A 128 19.45 8.94 33.51
N LYS A 129 19.85 9.70 34.54
CA LYS A 129 20.74 9.18 35.59
C LYS A 129 20.14 8.01 36.37
N ARG A 130 18.82 7.82 36.30
CA ARG A 130 18.12 6.69 36.93
C ARG A 130 18.28 5.39 36.15
N ILE A 131 18.79 5.41 34.92
CA ILE A 131 18.97 4.18 34.14
C ILE A 131 20.17 3.41 34.71
N ALA A 132 19.91 2.29 35.37
CA ALA A 132 20.94 1.37 35.86
C ALA A 132 21.44 0.45 34.76
N THR A 133 20.51 -0.10 33.96
CA THR A 133 20.87 -1.02 32.87
C THR A 133 20.23 -0.65 31.55
N VAL A 134 20.94 -0.96 30.46
CA VAL A 134 20.44 -0.88 29.08
C VAL A 134 20.67 -2.21 28.39
N THR A 135 19.62 -2.76 27.78
CA THR A 135 19.67 -4.00 27.00
C THR A 135 19.36 -3.70 25.53
N PRO A 136 20.21 -4.08 24.56
CA PRO A 136 19.89 -3.92 23.14
C PRO A 136 18.90 -5.00 22.67
N LEU A 137 18.25 -4.75 21.53
CA LEU A 137 17.46 -5.78 20.85
C LEU A 137 18.39 -6.91 20.37
N SER A 138 17.84 -8.12 20.28
CA SER A 138 18.55 -9.28 19.76
C SER A 138 17.59 -10.28 19.13
N ASN A 139 18.13 -11.22 18.36
CA ASN A 139 17.35 -12.32 17.82
C ASN A 139 16.95 -13.33 18.92
N ALA A 140 17.75 -13.48 19.98
CA ALA A 140 17.55 -14.45 21.05
C ALA A 140 17.84 -13.84 22.44
N ALA A 141 16.92 -13.04 22.97
CA ALA A 141 17.11 -12.31 24.23
C ALA A 141 15.84 -12.09 25.05
N THR A 142 14.93 -13.07 25.10
CA THR A 142 13.70 -13.03 25.94
C THR A 142 12.88 -11.75 25.73
N LEU A 143 12.93 -10.79 26.69
CA LEU A 143 12.25 -9.49 26.64
C LEU A 143 12.72 -8.61 25.47
N ALA A 144 13.95 -8.81 25.01
CA ALA A 144 14.57 -8.04 23.93
C ALA A 144 14.57 -8.79 22.58
N SER A 145 13.87 -9.93 22.49
CA SER A 145 13.79 -10.73 21.27
C SER A 145 13.00 -10.02 20.17
N VAL A 146 13.58 -9.99 18.97
CA VAL A 146 12.95 -9.53 17.74
C VAL A 146 13.13 -10.54 16.60
N PRO A 147 12.15 -10.65 15.68
CA PRO A 147 10.89 -9.92 15.68
C PRO A 147 9.81 -10.51 16.62
N VAL A 148 9.88 -11.79 16.99
CA VAL A 148 8.86 -12.40 17.85
C VAL A 148 9.29 -12.36 19.32
N PHE A 149 8.44 -11.78 20.15
CA PHE A 149 8.64 -11.61 21.59
C PHE A 149 8.77 -12.97 22.31
N LEU A 150 9.68 -13.05 23.30
CA LEU A 150 9.94 -14.25 24.12
C LEU A 150 10.34 -15.51 23.34
N LYS A 151 10.80 -15.37 22.10
CA LYS A 151 11.29 -16.48 21.28
C LYS A 151 12.71 -16.25 20.80
N ASP A 152 13.40 -17.35 20.50
CA ASP A 152 14.62 -17.30 19.71
C ASP A 152 14.22 -17.20 18.24
N ASN A 153 14.72 -16.16 17.58
CA ASN A 153 14.45 -15.88 16.20
C ASN A 153 15.73 -16.18 15.39
N PRO A 154 15.64 -16.92 14.28
CA PRO A 154 16.72 -16.90 13.29
C PRO A 154 16.79 -15.50 12.66
N LEU A 155 17.96 -15.14 12.14
CA LEU A 155 18.02 -13.96 11.27
C LEU A 155 17.15 -14.22 10.03
N PRO A 156 16.34 -13.23 9.59
CA PRO A 156 15.54 -13.39 8.39
C PRO A 156 16.42 -13.68 7.15
N GLU A 157 15.86 -14.38 6.17
CA GLU A 157 16.59 -14.70 4.94
C GLU A 157 17.12 -13.43 4.24
N GLY A 158 18.34 -13.50 3.73
CA GLY A 158 19.01 -12.34 3.10
C GLY A 158 19.66 -11.36 4.07
N TYR A 159 19.42 -11.48 5.39
CA TYR A 159 20.05 -10.61 6.39
C TYR A 159 21.33 -11.19 6.99
N THR A 160 22.30 -10.30 7.17
CA THR A 160 23.43 -10.47 8.09
C THR A 160 23.13 -9.72 9.39
N ALA A 161 23.89 -9.96 10.46
CA ALA A 161 23.76 -9.19 11.70
C ALA A 161 23.88 -7.68 11.46
N ASP A 162 24.82 -7.26 10.61
CA ASP A 162 25.04 -5.84 10.30
C ASP A 162 23.91 -5.24 9.45
N SER A 163 23.37 -5.97 8.45
CA SER A 163 22.25 -5.44 7.66
C SER A 163 20.95 -5.39 8.45
N TYR A 164 20.71 -6.34 9.35
CA TYR A 164 19.53 -6.34 10.21
C TYR A 164 19.62 -5.24 11.27
N ALA A 165 20.81 -5.00 11.83
CA ALA A 165 21.02 -3.86 12.73
C ALA A 165 20.76 -2.51 12.06
N ARG A 166 21.14 -2.34 10.78
CA ARG A 166 20.80 -1.13 10.03
C ARG A 166 19.30 -0.96 9.84
N LEU A 167 18.56 -2.05 9.60
CA LEU A 167 17.10 -2.01 9.56
C LEU A 167 16.54 -1.57 10.92
N VAL A 168 16.94 -2.23 12.01
CA VAL A 168 16.51 -1.92 13.39
C VAL A 168 16.77 -0.45 13.74
N GLU A 169 17.97 0.05 13.49
CA GLU A 169 18.34 1.44 13.76
C GLU A 169 17.50 2.42 12.94
N ARG A 170 17.32 2.14 11.64
CA ARG A 170 16.55 2.99 10.71
C ARG A 170 15.09 3.11 11.12
N VAL A 171 14.50 2.05 11.67
CA VAL A 171 13.06 1.99 12.02
C VAL A 171 12.82 2.17 13.52
N SER A 172 13.85 2.53 14.27
CA SER A 172 13.74 2.76 15.71
C SER A 172 12.79 3.89 16.04
N LEU A 173 11.90 3.67 17.01
CA LEU A 173 11.03 4.70 17.54
C LEU A 173 11.76 5.59 18.56
N HIS A 174 13.00 5.24 18.94
CA HIS A 174 13.81 5.86 19.97
C HIS A 174 13.02 6.05 21.28
N ARG A 175 12.16 5.07 21.61
CA ARG A 175 11.30 5.12 22.80
C ARG A 175 12.05 4.75 24.06
N TYR A 176 13.05 3.88 23.95
CA TYR A 176 13.78 3.29 25.07
C TYR A 176 12.88 2.82 26.22
N PRO A 177 11.96 1.85 25.97
CA PRO A 177 10.94 1.50 26.94
C PRO A 177 11.54 0.90 28.21
N ARG A 178 10.85 1.11 29.32
CA ARG A 178 11.25 0.56 30.62
C ARG A 178 10.93 -0.92 30.66
N ILE A 179 11.95 -1.73 30.90
CA ILE A 179 11.83 -3.19 31.10
C ILE A 179 11.94 -3.52 32.60
N PRO A 180 11.31 -4.61 33.07
CA PRO A 180 11.39 -5.03 34.47
C PRO A 180 12.81 -5.42 34.89
N VAL A 181 13.56 -6.04 33.97
CA VAL A 181 14.93 -6.54 34.18
C VAL A 181 15.74 -6.38 32.89
N GLY A 182 17.05 -6.14 33.01
CA GLY A 182 17.99 -6.24 31.89
C GLY A 182 18.32 -7.69 31.58
N VAL A 183 18.73 -7.97 30.33
CA VAL A 183 19.02 -9.34 29.85
C VAL A 183 20.53 -9.55 29.72
N GLY A 184 21.05 -10.59 30.37
CA GLY A 184 22.50 -10.80 30.57
C GLY A 184 23.35 -11.13 29.33
N PHE A 185 22.76 -11.34 28.15
CA PHE A 185 23.54 -11.62 26.92
C PHE A 185 24.38 -10.41 26.48
N CYS A 186 23.82 -9.22 26.67
CA CYS A 186 24.46 -7.93 26.50
C CYS A 186 23.73 -6.92 27.40
N MET A 187 24.43 -6.41 28.41
CA MET A 187 23.85 -5.48 29.37
C MET A 187 24.85 -4.38 29.71
N TYR A 188 24.51 -3.14 29.35
CA TYR A 188 25.17 -1.96 29.88
C TYR A 188 24.80 -1.83 31.36
N VAL A 189 25.76 -1.56 32.23
CA VAL A 189 25.61 -1.37 33.66
C VAL A 189 26.27 -0.06 34.05
N ARG A 190 25.45 0.85 34.59
CA ARG A 190 25.94 2.11 35.18
C ARG A 190 26.75 1.82 36.43
N ASN A 191 27.97 2.34 36.51
CA ASN A 191 28.86 2.11 37.65
C ASN A 191 28.25 2.61 38.97
N GLU A 192 27.57 3.76 38.96
CA GLU A 192 26.87 4.28 40.13
C GLU A 192 25.81 3.31 40.67
N ALA A 193 25.04 2.66 39.78
CA ALA A 193 24.06 1.67 40.18
C ALA A 193 24.75 0.41 40.73
N TYR A 194 25.83 -0.05 40.09
CA TYR A 194 26.63 -1.17 40.56
C TYR A 194 27.25 -0.91 41.94
N ALA A 195 27.85 0.27 42.16
CA ALA A 195 28.47 0.65 43.43
C ALA A 195 27.48 0.69 44.60
N LEU A 196 26.21 1.03 44.35
CA LEU A 196 25.16 1.07 45.36
C LEU A 196 24.47 -0.27 45.57
N ALA A 197 24.15 -0.99 44.50
CA ALA A 197 23.46 -2.27 44.58
C ALA A 197 24.41 -3.38 45.06
N GLY A 198 25.67 -3.33 44.68
CA GLY A 198 26.67 -4.37 44.90
C GLY A 198 26.68 -5.46 43.82
N ALA A 199 27.65 -6.38 43.95
CA ALA A 199 27.89 -7.48 43.02
C ALA A 199 26.67 -8.40 42.78
N PHE A 200 26.74 -9.20 41.72
CA PHE A 200 25.74 -10.24 41.43
C PHE A 200 25.85 -11.34 42.49
N ASP A 201 24.72 -11.92 42.92
CA ASP A 201 24.70 -12.94 43.98
C ASP A 201 25.16 -14.31 43.47
N GLU A 202 26.47 -14.44 43.23
CA GLU A 202 27.10 -15.68 42.77
C GLU A 202 26.89 -16.86 43.73
N LYS A 203 26.61 -16.61 45.02
CA LYS A 203 26.36 -17.68 45.99
C LYS A 203 25.00 -18.33 45.78
N ALA A 204 23.99 -17.53 45.43
CA ALA A 204 22.65 -18.03 45.18
C ALA A 204 22.45 -18.53 43.74
N PHE A 205 23.13 -17.92 42.77
CA PHE A 205 22.88 -18.18 41.34
C PHE A 205 24.03 -18.88 40.61
N GLY A 206 25.23 -19.01 41.21
CA GLY A 206 26.34 -19.87 40.78
C GLY A 206 26.59 -19.93 39.25
N ARG A 207 25.99 -20.93 38.59
CA ARG A 207 26.13 -21.21 37.15
C ARG A 207 25.25 -20.34 36.24
N GLY A 208 24.57 -19.33 36.78
CA GLY A 208 23.75 -18.34 36.06
C GLY A 208 22.23 -18.57 36.19
N TYR A 209 21.44 -17.83 35.43
CA TYR A 209 19.96 -17.88 35.37
C TYR A 209 19.23 -17.27 36.58
N GLY A 210 19.41 -15.96 36.83
CA GLY A 210 18.63 -15.21 37.83
C GLY A 210 19.42 -14.12 38.56
N GLU A 211 20.74 -14.13 38.41
CA GLU A 211 21.66 -13.15 38.95
C GLU A 211 21.41 -11.73 38.43
N GLU A 212 21.10 -11.59 37.14
CA GLU A 212 20.79 -10.30 36.53
C GLU A 212 19.44 -9.77 37.01
N ASN A 213 18.48 -10.66 37.26
CA ASN A 213 17.17 -10.31 37.82
C ASN A 213 17.32 -9.81 39.26
N ASP A 214 18.08 -10.53 40.11
CA ASP A 214 18.36 -10.11 41.49
C ASP A 214 19.06 -8.75 41.52
N PHE A 215 20.08 -8.54 40.67
CA PHE A 215 20.76 -7.25 40.54
C PHE A 215 19.81 -6.14 40.11
N CYS A 216 18.98 -6.39 39.08
CA CYS A 216 18.01 -5.44 38.58
C CYS A 216 16.98 -5.07 39.65
N PHE A 217 16.46 -6.04 40.40
CA PHE A 217 15.50 -5.78 41.47
C PHE A 217 16.10 -4.98 42.63
N ARG A 218 17.34 -5.27 43.04
CA ARG A 218 18.07 -4.43 44.00
C ARG A 218 18.25 -3.00 43.51
N CYS A 219 18.62 -2.81 42.24
CA CYS A 219 18.70 -1.49 41.63
C CYS A 219 17.33 -0.78 41.63
N THR A 220 16.25 -1.49 41.32
CA THR A 220 14.87 -0.94 41.34
C THR A 220 14.48 -0.49 42.75
N MET A 221 14.82 -1.25 43.79
CA MET A 221 14.60 -0.85 45.20
C MET A 221 15.37 0.41 45.59
N LEU A 222 16.49 0.69 44.94
CA LEU A 222 17.29 1.92 45.08
C LEU A 222 16.76 3.08 44.21
N GLY A 223 15.67 2.87 43.46
CA GLY A 223 15.02 3.88 42.63
C GLY A 223 15.56 3.98 41.19
N PHE A 224 16.48 3.09 40.80
CA PHE A 224 16.92 2.98 39.41
C PHE A 224 15.87 2.27 38.52
N ILE A 225 16.09 2.34 37.21
CA ILE A 225 15.23 1.78 36.16
C ILE A 225 16.10 1.05 35.14
N HIS A 226 15.49 0.13 34.40
CA HIS A 226 16.13 -0.63 33.32
C HIS A 226 15.40 -0.32 32.02
N VAL A 227 16.12 -0.24 30.90
CA VAL A 227 15.53 0.13 29.62
C VAL A 227 16.02 -0.75 28.47
N LEU A 228 15.15 -0.93 27.48
CA LEU A 228 15.48 -1.55 26.21
C LEU A 228 16.02 -0.49 25.24
N CYS A 229 17.06 -0.79 24.47
CA CYS A 229 17.63 0.09 23.45
C CYS A 229 17.07 -0.29 22.08
N ASP A 230 16.04 0.41 21.61
CA ASP A 230 15.29 0.06 20.40
C ASP A 230 15.96 0.51 19.08
N ASP A 231 17.16 1.07 19.14
CA ASP A 231 17.99 1.49 18.00
C ASP A 231 19.28 0.65 17.84
N THR A 232 19.46 -0.37 18.69
CA THR A 232 20.66 -1.20 18.73
C THR A 232 20.29 -2.67 18.67
N PHE A 233 20.89 -3.38 17.72
CA PHE A 233 20.73 -4.82 17.56
C PHE A 233 22.09 -5.53 17.70
N ILE A 234 22.12 -6.57 18.53
CA ILE A 234 23.28 -7.46 18.69
C ILE A 234 22.79 -8.87 18.43
N TYR A 235 23.43 -9.56 17.49
CA TYR A 235 23.11 -10.96 17.25
C TYR A 235 23.66 -11.79 18.41
N HIS A 236 22.84 -12.72 18.89
CA HIS A 236 23.20 -13.69 19.90
C HIS A 236 22.91 -15.06 19.32
N ARG A 237 23.93 -15.93 19.26
CA ARG A 237 23.74 -17.30 18.78
C ARG A 237 22.70 -18.02 19.64
N GLY A 238 22.67 -17.69 20.93
CA GLY A 238 21.84 -18.39 21.91
C GLY A 238 22.32 -19.83 22.09
N THR A 239 21.74 -20.55 23.05
CA THR A 239 22.21 -21.90 23.33
C THR A 239 21.94 -22.84 22.15
N ALA A 240 23.00 -23.17 21.40
CA ALA A 240 23.14 -24.39 20.61
C ALA A 240 23.05 -25.69 21.46
N SER A 241 22.72 -25.55 22.74
CA SER A 241 22.32 -26.62 23.64
C SER A 241 20.80 -26.57 23.79
N PHE A 242 20.09 -27.39 23.01
CA PHE A 242 18.73 -27.81 23.35
C PHE A 242 18.71 -28.16 24.84
N GLY A 243 17.78 -27.54 25.58
CA GLY A 243 17.74 -27.48 27.03
C GLY A 243 18.11 -28.79 27.71
N THR A 244 19.37 -28.88 28.14
CA THR A 244 19.79 -29.94 29.04
C THR A 244 18.89 -29.88 30.27
N GLU A 245 18.51 -31.03 30.80
CA GLU A 245 17.69 -31.09 32.02
C GLU A 245 18.33 -30.30 33.17
N GLU A 246 19.66 -30.19 33.18
CA GLU A 246 20.39 -29.31 34.10
C GLU A 246 20.05 -27.83 33.93
N LYS A 247 20.03 -27.29 32.70
CA LYS A 247 19.67 -25.88 32.45
C LYS A 247 18.24 -25.58 32.91
N LYS A 248 17.28 -26.45 32.58
CA LYS A 248 15.88 -26.29 33.02
C LYS A 248 15.77 -26.33 34.55
N ARG A 249 16.46 -27.27 35.20
CA ARG A 249 16.49 -27.38 36.66
C ARG A 249 17.03 -26.11 37.33
N LEU A 250 18.13 -25.55 36.82
CA LEU A 250 18.71 -24.32 37.35
C LEU A 250 17.76 -23.13 37.20
N ILE A 251 17.13 -22.98 36.02
CA ILE A 251 16.13 -21.91 35.79
C ILE A 251 14.98 -22.04 36.80
N GLU A 252 14.44 -23.24 37.01
CA GLU A 252 13.34 -23.47 37.95
C GLU A 252 13.76 -23.16 39.40
N GLU A 253 14.90 -23.69 39.85
CA GLU A 253 15.43 -23.48 41.20
C GLU A 253 15.68 -21.99 41.49
N HIS A 254 16.34 -21.30 40.57
CA HIS A 254 16.66 -19.88 40.73
C HIS A 254 15.41 -18.99 40.60
N THR A 255 14.43 -19.37 39.77
CA THR A 255 13.13 -18.70 39.72
C THR A 255 12.42 -18.78 41.07
N GLN A 256 12.49 -19.92 41.78
CA GLN A 256 11.91 -20.06 43.12
C GLN A 256 12.63 -19.16 44.15
N ILE A 257 13.95 -19.01 44.05
CA ILE A 257 14.71 -18.07 44.89
C ILE A 257 14.20 -16.64 44.66
N LEU A 258 14.07 -16.21 43.39
CA LEU A 258 13.60 -14.88 43.02
C LEU A 258 12.16 -14.65 43.49
N ARG A 259 11.23 -15.60 43.28
CA ARG A 259 9.84 -15.48 43.75
C ARG A 259 9.73 -15.38 45.27
N ARG A 260 10.63 -16.04 46.01
CA ARG A 260 10.68 -15.94 47.47
C ARG A 260 11.24 -14.60 47.94
N ARG A 261 12.27 -14.06 47.27
CA ARG A 261 12.93 -12.80 47.66
C ARG A 261 12.15 -11.57 47.20
N TYR A 262 11.54 -11.63 46.02
CA TYR A 262 11.01 -10.49 45.28
C TYR A 262 9.64 -10.82 44.63
N PRO A 263 8.63 -11.22 45.42
CA PRO A 263 7.35 -11.68 44.86
C PRO A 263 6.67 -10.64 43.96
N GLU A 264 6.63 -9.38 44.39
CA GLU A 264 6.00 -8.29 43.63
C GLU A 264 6.72 -7.98 42.32
N PHE A 265 8.06 -7.97 42.30
CA PHE A 265 8.82 -7.70 41.08
C PHE A 265 8.73 -8.87 40.09
N MET A 266 8.67 -10.10 40.58
CA MET A 266 8.42 -11.27 39.73
C MET A 266 7.02 -11.24 39.13
N GLU A 267 6.00 -10.83 39.89
CA GLU A 267 4.65 -10.64 39.35
C GLU A 267 4.62 -9.56 38.26
N GLN A 268 5.31 -8.43 38.47
CA GLN A 268 5.43 -7.38 37.45
C GLN A 268 6.12 -7.89 36.17
N ASN A 269 7.16 -8.71 36.31
CA ASN A 269 7.82 -9.35 35.18
C ASN A 269 6.89 -10.32 34.43
N ASP A 270 6.13 -11.13 35.16
CA ASP A 270 5.15 -12.06 34.57
C ASP A 270 4.03 -11.29 33.81
N VAL A 271 3.56 -10.17 34.37
CA VAL A 271 2.59 -9.27 33.71
C VAL A 271 3.19 -8.70 32.43
N TYR A 272 4.41 -8.17 32.49
CA TYR A 272 5.10 -7.60 31.34
C TYR A 272 5.27 -8.62 30.20
N CYS A 273 5.70 -9.85 30.52
CA CYS A 273 5.82 -10.95 29.56
C CYS A 273 4.48 -11.34 28.90
N ARG A 274 3.37 -11.22 29.63
CA ARG A 274 2.04 -11.58 29.13
C ARG A 274 1.40 -10.47 28.30
N GLU A 275 1.62 -9.21 28.66
CA GLU A 275 0.98 -8.06 28.02
C GLU A 275 1.70 -7.57 26.76
N ASP A 276 2.99 -7.89 26.60
CA ASP A 276 3.82 -7.43 25.47
C ASP A 276 3.66 -5.91 25.19
N PRO A 277 3.93 -5.04 26.19
CA PRO A 277 3.57 -3.62 26.12
C PRO A 277 4.35 -2.82 25.07
N ASP A 278 5.45 -3.37 24.56
CA ASP A 278 6.31 -2.73 23.56
C ASP A 278 6.19 -3.39 22.17
N SER A 279 5.09 -4.13 21.94
CA SER A 279 4.77 -4.81 20.66
C SER A 279 4.93 -3.88 19.46
N GLU A 280 4.59 -2.60 19.57
CA GLU A 280 4.75 -1.63 18.49
C GLU A 280 6.18 -1.52 17.92
N ILE A 281 7.23 -1.78 18.71
CA ILE A 281 8.62 -1.79 18.23
C ILE A 281 8.84 -2.98 17.29
N ARG A 282 8.36 -4.15 17.69
CA ARG A 282 8.42 -5.39 16.91
C ARG A 282 7.56 -5.30 15.66
N ASP A 283 6.37 -4.73 15.80
CA ASP A 283 5.41 -4.55 14.73
C ASP A 283 5.94 -3.59 13.66
N ASN A 284 6.55 -2.48 14.07
CA ASN A 284 7.21 -1.55 13.17
C ASN A 284 8.39 -2.21 12.43
N LEU A 285 9.23 -2.96 13.16
CA LEU A 285 10.35 -3.70 12.56
C LEU A 285 9.87 -4.73 11.53
N LEU A 286 8.84 -5.52 11.86
CA LEU A 286 8.25 -6.53 10.98
C LEU A 286 7.67 -5.90 9.71
N LEU A 287 6.92 -4.80 9.85
CA LEU A 287 6.38 -4.08 8.70
C LEU A 287 7.48 -3.63 7.75
N HIS A 288 8.54 -3.01 8.29
CA HIS A 288 9.64 -2.54 7.47
C HIS A 288 10.52 -3.66 6.92
N GLN A 289 10.59 -4.81 7.61
CA GLN A 289 11.23 -6.01 7.06
C GLN A 289 10.50 -6.50 5.81
N CYS A 290 9.16 -6.48 5.79
CA CYS A 290 8.36 -6.84 4.60
C CYS A 290 8.56 -5.85 3.44
N LEU A 291 8.78 -4.56 3.75
CA LEU A 291 9.06 -3.53 2.76
C LEU A 291 10.51 -3.60 2.23
N ASP A 292 11.44 -4.15 2.99
CA ASP A 292 12.85 -4.31 2.61
C ASP A 292 13.06 -5.56 1.73
N ASN A 293 12.35 -5.58 0.60
CA ASN A 293 12.28 -6.69 -0.37
C ASN A 293 12.94 -6.35 -1.72
N GLY A 294 13.68 -5.23 -1.78
CA GLY A 294 14.35 -4.73 -2.99
C GLY A 294 13.46 -3.96 -3.96
N LYS A 295 12.13 -3.93 -3.77
CA LYS A 295 11.22 -3.08 -4.56
C LYS A 295 11.30 -1.63 -4.10
N LYS A 296 10.91 -0.73 -5.00
CA LYS A 296 10.76 0.71 -4.72
C LYS A 296 9.40 1.02 -4.11
N ASN A 297 9.33 2.04 -3.26
CA ASN A 297 8.11 2.46 -2.56
C ASN A 297 7.36 3.53 -3.36
N LEU A 298 6.18 3.20 -3.85
CA LEU A 298 5.34 4.06 -4.70
C LEU A 298 4.10 4.53 -3.94
N LEU A 299 3.90 5.85 -3.83
CA LEU A 299 2.74 6.44 -3.19
C LEU A 299 1.78 7.07 -4.20
N TYR A 300 0.56 6.54 -4.28
CA TYR A 300 -0.57 7.20 -4.94
C TYR A 300 -1.25 8.16 -3.98
N PHE A 301 -1.45 9.42 -4.39
CA PHE A 301 -2.10 10.45 -3.58
C PHE A 301 -3.38 10.97 -4.24
N LEU A 302 -4.52 10.88 -3.56
CA LEU A 302 -5.82 11.23 -4.13
C LEU A 302 -6.85 11.73 -3.10
N HIS A 303 -7.87 12.42 -3.59
CA HIS A 303 -8.91 13.06 -2.76
C HIS A 303 -9.87 12.09 -2.05
N LEU A 304 -10.11 10.89 -2.60
CA LEU A 304 -11.00 9.89 -2.01
C LEU A 304 -10.46 8.50 -2.24
N ASP A 305 -10.63 7.63 -1.25
CA ASP A 305 -10.30 6.21 -1.30
C ASP A 305 -11.25 5.46 -2.26
N PHE A 306 -10.76 4.40 -2.90
CA PHE A 306 -11.55 3.54 -3.78
C PHE A 306 -12.16 2.33 -3.05
N ARG A 307 -11.78 2.08 -1.79
CA ARG A 307 -12.36 1.02 -0.94
C ARG A 307 -13.75 1.44 -0.43
N GLN A 308 -14.65 0.47 -0.19
CA GLN A 308 -16.09 0.69 -0.01
C GLN A 308 -16.49 1.26 1.37
N ILE A 309 -15.77 2.24 1.90
CA ILE A 309 -16.13 2.85 3.18
C ILE A 309 -17.03 4.07 2.94
N GLY A 310 -18.29 3.76 2.59
CA GLY A 310 -19.40 4.71 2.43
C GLY A 310 -19.99 4.71 1.01
N LYS A 311 -21.25 4.28 0.87
CA LYS A 311 -22.01 4.06 -0.38
C LYS A 311 -22.20 5.27 -1.34
N LYS A 312 -21.34 6.29 -1.34
CA LYS A 312 -21.44 7.42 -2.26
C LYS A 312 -20.04 7.86 -2.70
N ASN A 313 -19.79 7.77 -4.02
CA ASN A 313 -18.72 8.47 -4.76
C ASN A 313 -17.43 7.70 -5.09
N ILE A 314 -17.50 6.43 -5.50
CA ILE A 314 -16.39 5.86 -6.30
C ILE A 314 -16.51 6.44 -7.72
N GLY A 315 -15.52 7.24 -8.14
CA GLY A 315 -15.44 7.85 -9.46
C GLY A 315 -14.38 7.23 -10.36
N GLY A 316 -14.23 7.77 -11.58
CA GLY A 316 -13.24 7.27 -12.55
C GLY A 316 -11.79 7.39 -12.06
N THR A 317 -11.45 8.44 -11.31
CA THR A 317 -10.11 8.59 -10.71
C THR A 317 -9.79 7.48 -9.72
N GLN A 318 -10.74 7.13 -8.85
CA GLN A 318 -10.60 6.05 -7.87
C GLN A 318 -10.39 4.70 -8.55
N LEU A 319 -11.22 4.39 -9.55
CA LEU A 319 -11.10 3.15 -10.32
C LEU A 319 -9.78 3.07 -11.10
N HIS A 320 -9.36 4.18 -11.69
CA HIS A 320 -8.08 4.23 -12.38
C HIS A 320 -6.89 3.98 -11.44
N VAL A 321 -6.89 4.59 -10.25
CA VAL A 321 -5.84 4.32 -9.25
C VAL A 321 -5.89 2.88 -8.77
N ARG A 322 -7.08 2.30 -8.57
CA ARG A 322 -7.21 0.88 -8.23
C ARG A 322 -6.55 -0.01 -9.28
N ASP A 323 -6.80 0.24 -10.56
CA ASP A 323 -6.21 -0.56 -11.64
C ASP A 323 -4.68 -0.38 -11.70
N LEU A 324 -4.18 0.84 -11.44
CA LEU A 324 -2.74 1.11 -11.30
C LEU A 324 -2.12 0.38 -10.10
N VAL A 325 -2.80 0.33 -8.95
CA VAL A 325 -2.36 -0.43 -7.77
C VAL A 325 -2.23 -1.91 -8.12
N THR A 326 -3.23 -2.49 -8.80
CA THR A 326 -3.22 -3.88 -9.25
C THR A 326 -2.08 -4.17 -10.22
N GLY A 327 -1.78 -3.26 -11.14
CA GLY A 327 -0.65 -3.43 -12.08
C GLY A 327 0.73 -3.15 -11.46
N ALA A 328 0.81 -2.29 -10.44
CA ALA A 328 2.08 -1.89 -9.84
C ALA A 328 2.57 -2.81 -8.72
N LYS A 329 1.68 -3.57 -8.06
CA LYS A 329 2.02 -4.43 -6.90
C LYS A 329 3.12 -5.46 -7.19
N GLU A 330 3.27 -5.88 -8.44
CA GLU A 330 4.32 -6.82 -8.86
C GLU A 330 5.72 -6.19 -8.83
N HIS A 331 5.83 -4.89 -9.08
CA HIS A 331 7.10 -4.18 -9.26
C HIS A 331 7.46 -3.23 -8.11
N PHE A 332 6.46 -2.76 -7.36
CA PHE A 332 6.60 -1.75 -6.32
C PHE A 332 5.96 -2.21 -5.01
N ASN A 333 6.44 -1.68 -3.89
CA ASN A 333 5.65 -1.62 -2.66
C ASN A 333 4.66 -0.46 -2.81
N VAL A 334 3.38 -0.77 -2.87
CA VAL A 334 2.35 0.20 -3.24
C VAL A 334 1.65 0.77 -2.02
N PHE A 335 1.61 2.10 -1.96
CA PHE A 335 0.94 2.88 -0.93
C PHE A 335 -0.15 3.73 -1.59
N VAL A 336 -1.31 3.84 -0.94
CA VAL A 336 -2.37 4.75 -1.34
C VAL A 336 -2.69 5.66 -0.17
N CYS A 337 -2.61 6.97 -0.38
CA CYS A 337 -2.94 7.95 0.63
C CYS A 337 -4.10 8.82 0.17
N ALA A 338 -5.21 8.76 0.90
CA ALA A 338 -6.45 9.44 0.56
C ALA A 338 -7.13 10.05 1.79
N ARG A 339 -7.91 11.11 1.56
CA ARG A 339 -8.75 11.68 2.61
C ARG A 339 -9.89 10.72 2.95
N ASP A 340 -10.08 10.49 4.25
CA ASP A 340 -11.21 9.80 4.84
C ASP A 340 -11.79 10.66 5.96
N LYS A 341 -12.82 11.44 5.62
CA LYS A 341 -13.49 12.42 6.50
C LYS A 341 -12.49 13.39 7.12
N ASP A 342 -12.21 13.22 8.42
CA ASP A 342 -11.35 14.10 9.22
C ASP A 342 -9.93 13.55 9.35
N THR A 343 -9.62 12.49 8.60
CA THR A 343 -8.33 11.79 8.60
C THR A 343 -7.73 11.70 7.21
N LEU A 344 -6.42 11.68 7.15
CA LEU A 344 -5.66 11.22 6.01
C LEU A 344 -5.33 9.75 6.24
N ARG A 345 -5.84 8.88 5.38
CA ARG A 345 -5.64 7.45 5.47
C ARG A 345 -4.50 7.04 4.55
N LEU A 346 -3.55 6.27 5.07
CA LEU A 346 -2.50 5.62 4.30
C LEU A 346 -2.76 4.11 4.29
N THR A 347 -2.67 3.48 3.11
CA THR A 347 -2.88 2.04 2.96
C THR A 347 -1.79 1.41 2.15
N LEU A 348 -1.24 0.34 2.70
CA LEU A 348 -0.19 -0.47 2.13
C LEU A 348 -0.81 -1.71 1.52
N TYR A 349 -0.45 -1.99 0.26
CA TYR A 349 -0.88 -3.17 -0.48
C TYR A 349 0.30 -4.13 -0.57
N LEU A 350 0.32 -5.12 0.31
CA LEU A 350 1.41 -6.09 0.44
C LEU A 350 1.02 -7.39 -0.27
N GLN A 351 1.92 -7.91 -1.11
CA GLN A 351 1.78 -9.24 -1.73
C GLN A 351 2.16 -10.33 -0.73
N ASP A 352 1.52 -11.51 -0.85
CA ASP A 352 1.74 -12.80 -0.18
C ASP A 352 3.10 -13.02 0.50
N GLN A 353 3.33 -12.30 1.58
CA GLN A 353 4.35 -12.58 2.57
C GLN A 353 3.62 -12.74 3.90
N GLU A 354 4.09 -13.69 4.71
CA GLU A 354 3.56 -13.97 6.05
C GLU A 354 3.73 -12.73 6.96
N LEU A 355 2.82 -11.76 6.83
CA LEU A 355 2.64 -10.74 7.85
C LEU A 355 2.21 -11.43 9.15
N PRO A 356 2.68 -10.98 10.32
CA PRO A 356 2.17 -11.45 11.60
C PRO A 356 0.65 -11.19 11.72
N GLU A 357 -0.04 -12.01 12.52
CA GLU A 357 -1.52 -12.06 12.62
C GLU A 357 -2.21 -10.73 12.97
N TRP A 358 -1.50 -9.72 13.49
CA TRP A 358 -2.08 -8.43 13.90
C TRP A 358 -2.32 -7.45 12.74
N GLY A 359 -1.83 -7.73 11.52
CA GLY A 359 -2.16 -6.98 10.32
C GLY A 359 -3.62 -7.18 9.94
N VAL A 360 -4.49 -6.30 10.43
CA VAL A 360 -5.96 -6.35 10.28
C VAL A 360 -6.38 -6.68 8.83
N VAL A 361 -6.83 -7.92 8.64
CA VAL A 361 -7.53 -8.38 7.45
C VAL A 361 -8.97 -7.82 7.51
N GLN A 362 -9.21 -6.68 6.88
CA GLN A 362 -10.54 -6.45 6.31
C GLN A 362 -10.53 -7.02 4.90
N GLN A 363 -11.22 -8.16 4.73
CA GLN A 363 -11.56 -8.73 3.43
C GLN A 363 -12.42 -7.72 2.65
N GLU A 364 -11.80 -6.80 1.93
CA GLU A 364 -12.41 -6.17 0.76
C GLU A 364 -11.58 -6.62 -0.44
N ALA A 365 -11.99 -7.75 -1.01
CA ALA A 365 -11.36 -8.42 -2.14
C ALA A 365 -11.15 -7.45 -3.30
N LEU A 366 -9.88 -7.18 -3.65
CA LEU A 366 -9.51 -6.48 -4.88
C LEU A 366 -9.42 -7.43 -6.09
N SER A 367 -9.48 -8.74 -5.84
CA SER A 367 -9.69 -9.86 -6.78
C SER A 367 -9.75 -11.16 -5.96
N GLU A 368 -9.92 -12.32 -6.60
CA GLU A 368 -9.82 -13.66 -5.96
C GLU A 368 -8.42 -13.97 -5.36
N GLU A 369 -7.43 -13.08 -5.50
CA GLU A 369 -6.11 -13.19 -4.87
C GLU A 369 -6.06 -12.45 -3.52
N GLU A 370 -5.61 -13.14 -2.46
CA GLU A 370 -5.53 -12.63 -1.08
C GLU A 370 -4.48 -11.50 -0.92
N CYS A 371 -4.82 -10.24 -1.20
CA CYS A 371 -3.95 -9.11 -0.85
C CYS A 371 -4.13 -8.72 0.63
N ARG A 372 -3.05 -8.76 1.42
CA ARG A 372 -3.05 -8.27 2.80
C ARG A 372 -2.85 -6.75 2.84
N LEU A 373 -3.66 -6.07 3.65
CA LEU A 373 -3.68 -4.60 3.73
C LEU A 373 -3.28 -4.13 5.14
N VAL A 374 -2.43 -3.11 5.20
CA VAL A 374 -2.13 -2.38 6.45
C VAL A 374 -2.60 -0.94 6.27
N THR A 375 -3.37 -0.43 7.23
CA THR A 375 -3.96 0.92 7.15
C THR A 375 -3.58 1.75 8.36
N PHE A 376 -3.14 2.99 8.11
CA PHE A 376 -2.89 4.04 9.10
C PHE A 376 -3.87 5.18 8.89
N GLN A 377 -4.31 5.81 9.99
CA GLN A 377 -5.19 6.98 9.95
C GLN A 377 -4.54 8.12 10.72
N PHE A 378 -4.36 9.25 10.05
CA PHE A 378 -3.75 10.45 10.60
C PHE A 378 -4.80 11.56 10.71
N PRO A 379 -5.07 12.13 11.89
CA PRO A 379 -6.04 13.20 12.02
C PRO A 379 -5.58 14.45 11.26
N ILE A 380 -6.43 14.98 10.38
CA ILE A 380 -6.20 16.23 9.62
C ILE A 380 -7.32 17.26 9.80
N GLY A 381 -8.33 16.95 10.61
CA GLY A 381 -9.49 17.83 10.84
C GLY A 381 -10.50 17.79 9.69
N PRO A 382 -11.67 18.44 9.82
CA PRO A 382 -12.74 18.40 8.84
C PRO A 382 -12.38 19.10 7.52
N GLU A 383 -13.13 18.81 6.45
CA GLU A 383 -12.93 19.46 5.16
C GLU A 383 -13.49 20.88 5.21
N GLU A 384 -12.68 21.86 4.82
CA GLU A 384 -13.10 23.25 4.79
C GLU A 384 -14.01 23.54 3.58
N SER A 385 -14.99 24.43 3.78
CA SER A 385 -15.92 24.86 2.72
C SER A 385 -15.28 25.76 1.64
N PHE A 386 -13.99 26.08 1.81
CA PHE A 386 -13.19 26.91 0.92
C PHE A 386 -11.84 26.23 0.67
N PRO A 387 -11.14 26.58 -0.42
CA PRO A 387 -9.90 25.88 -0.75
C PRO A 387 -8.77 26.24 0.19
N VAL A 388 -8.15 25.22 0.79
CA VAL A 388 -6.97 25.33 1.63
C VAL A 388 -5.76 24.91 0.80
N LEU A 389 -5.00 25.88 0.30
CA LEU A 389 -3.84 25.59 -0.57
C LEU A 389 -2.68 24.97 0.20
N TYR A 390 -2.47 25.39 1.45
CA TYR A 390 -1.41 24.91 2.33
C TYR A 390 -1.92 24.79 3.75
N ASP A 391 -1.55 23.70 4.43
CA ASP A 391 -1.95 23.35 5.78
C ASP A 391 -0.78 22.67 6.50
N GLU A 392 -0.31 23.28 7.59
CA GLU A 392 0.88 22.78 8.31
C GLU A 392 0.63 21.43 8.99
N GLN A 393 -0.60 21.12 9.39
CA GLN A 393 -0.96 19.82 9.95
C GLN A 393 -0.88 18.74 8.87
N ILE A 394 -1.44 19.00 7.68
CA ILE A 394 -1.34 18.08 6.54
C ILE A 394 0.12 17.94 6.10
N ALA A 395 0.87 19.04 5.99
CA ALA A 395 2.29 19.02 5.63
C ALA A 395 3.12 18.17 6.61
N GLY A 396 2.89 18.33 7.91
CA GLY A 396 3.56 17.55 8.95
C GLY A 396 3.24 16.05 8.88
N VAL A 397 2.00 15.68 8.56
CA VAL A 397 1.60 14.28 8.34
C VAL A 397 2.27 13.73 7.08
N LEU A 398 2.21 14.45 5.95
CA LEU A 398 2.83 14.04 4.69
C LEU A 398 4.34 13.85 4.84
N ARG A 399 5.03 14.78 5.49
CA ARG A 399 6.47 14.66 5.75
C ARG A 399 6.79 13.36 6.50
N LYS A 400 6.03 13.06 7.56
CA LYS A 400 6.20 11.81 8.32
C LYS A 400 5.96 10.58 7.44
N ILE A 401 4.89 10.56 6.66
CA ILE A 401 4.61 9.44 5.73
C ILE A 401 5.77 9.25 4.75
N LEU A 402 6.20 10.32 4.09
CA LEU A 402 7.25 10.28 3.08
C LEU A 402 8.58 9.79 3.67
N THR A 403 8.96 10.26 4.86
CA THR A 403 10.24 9.89 5.49
C THR A 403 10.19 8.52 6.15
N SER A 404 9.11 8.19 6.89
CA SER A 404 9.04 6.93 7.65
C SER A 404 8.93 5.72 6.73
N PHE A 405 8.18 5.84 5.62
CA PHE A 405 8.05 4.75 4.65
C PHE A 405 9.07 4.82 3.51
N HIS A 406 10.03 5.76 3.56
CA HIS A 406 11.05 5.94 2.52
C HIS A 406 10.45 5.91 1.11
N ILE A 407 9.47 6.79 0.85
CA ILE A 407 8.77 6.82 -0.43
C ILE A 407 9.75 7.27 -1.52
N ASP A 408 9.89 6.45 -2.57
CA ASP A 408 10.79 6.70 -3.69
C ASP A 408 10.13 7.51 -4.81
N LEU A 409 8.81 7.44 -4.96
CA LEU A 409 8.04 8.11 -6.00
C LEU A 409 6.63 8.43 -5.51
N VAL A 410 6.17 9.66 -5.75
CA VAL A 410 4.77 10.07 -5.50
C VAL A 410 4.04 10.29 -6.81
N HIS A 411 2.90 9.63 -6.98
CA HIS A 411 1.99 9.83 -8.09
C HIS A 411 0.70 10.51 -7.60
N VAL A 412 0.58 11.81 -7.87
CA VAL A 412 -0.57 12.62 -7.48
C VAL A 412 -1.68 12.51 -8.52
N HIS A 413 -2.85 12.06 -8.09
CA HIS A 413 -4.05 12.01 -8.94
C HIS A 413 -5.00 13.18 -8.66
N HIS A 414 -5.07 13.65 -7.41
CA HIS A 414 -5.94 14.78 -7.08
C HIS A 414 -5.63 15.37 -5.70
N THR A 415 -5.93 16.66 -5.51
CA THR A 415 -5.71 17.38 -4.25
C THR A 415 -6.97 18.12 -3.74
N GLN A 416 -8.15 17.88 -4.32
CA GLN A 416 -9.41 18.41 -3.75
C GLN A 416 -9.67 17.88 -2.35
N GLY A 417 -10.12 18.76 -1.46
CA GLY A 417 -10.30 18.47 -0.05
C GLY A 417 -8.98 18.23 0.70
N LEU A 418 -7.83 18.39 0.04
CA LEU A 418 -6.49 18.25 0.59
C LEU A 418 -5.73 19.58 0.38
N SER A 419 -4.40 19.55 0.48
CA SER A 419 -3.55 20.71 0.22
C SER A 419 -2.49 20.41 -0.85
N LEU A 420 -1.84 21.47 -1.35
CA LEU A 420 -0.71 21.37 -2.28
C LEU A 420 0.61 21.01 -1.59
N ASP A 421 0.58 20.77 -0.27
CA ASP A 421 1.77 20.43 0.51
C ASP A 421 2.46 19.16 0.02
N VAL A 422 1.74 18.20 -0.57
CA VAL A 422 2.34 17.00 -1.15
C VAL A 422 3.45 17.34 -2.15
N PHE A 423 3.24 18.34 -3.01
CA PHE A 423 4.25 18.76 -3.99
C PHE A 423 5.42 19.48 -3.34
N ARG A 424 5.15 20.29 -2.30
CA ARG A 424 6.16 21.05 -1.56
C ARG A 424 7.06 20.12 -0.75
N GLU A 425 6.48 19.19 0.00
CA GLU A 425 7.21 18.25 0.83
C GLU A 425 8.03 17.27 -0.03
N CYS A 426 7.50 16.81 -1.17
CA CYS A 426 8.30 16.01 -2.11
C CYS A 426 9.50 16.78 -2.64
N ARG A 427 9.34 18.06 -3.03
CA ARG A 427 10.46 18.90 -3.46
C ARG A 427 11.49 19.09 -2.34
N ASN A 428 11.04 19.33 -1.10
CA ASN A 428 11.93 19.51 0.05
C ASN A 428 12.72 18.24 0.41
N LEU A 429 12.15 17.07 0.15
CA LEU A 429 12.75 15.76 0.41
C LEU A 429 13.44 15.16 -0.83
N GLU A 430 13.49 15.90 -1.94
CA GLU A 430 14.05 15.44 -3.23
C GLU A 430 13.39 14.15 -3.76
N ILE A 431 12.10 13.95 -3.45
CA ILE A 431 11.31 12.81 -3.94
C ILE A 431 10.66 13.19 -5.28
N PRO A 432 10.87 12.40 -6.35
CA PRO A 432 10.26 12.68 -7.64
C PRO A 432 8.73 12.59 -7.58
N VAL A 433 8.05 13.46 -8.32
CA VAL A 433 6.59 13.53 -8.39
C VAL A 433 6.10 13.39 -9.83
N ILE A 434 5.12 12.52 -10.04
CA ILE A 434 4.32 12.44 -11.26
C ILE A 434 2.90 12.87 -10.93
N ALA A 435 2.22 13.54 -11.86
CA ALA A 435 0.80 13.85 -11.70
C ALA A 435 -0.03 13.37 -12.89
N THR A 436 -1.18 12.74 -12.65
CA THR A 436 -2.19 12.50 -13.68
C THR A 436 -3.34 13.47 -13.48
N LEU A 437 -3.59 14.32 -14.47
CA LEU A 437 -4.65 15.34 -14.40
C LEU A 437 -5.92 14.81 -15.06
N HIS A 438 -6.87 14.38 -14.22
CA HIS A 438 -8.15 13.79 -14.65
C HIS A 438 -9.16 14.83 -15.13
N ASP A 439 -9.05 16.05 -14.64
CA ASP A 439 -9.96 17.16 -14.91
C ASP A 439 -9.20 18.50 -14.86
N TYR A 440 -9.96 19.60 -14.89
CA TYR A 440 -9.41 20.95 -14.91
C TYR A 440 -9.31 21.61 -13.51
N TYR A 441 -9.34 20.83 -12.42
CA TYR A 441 -9.28 21.34 -11.04
C TYR A 441 -8.12 22.32 -10.81
N TYR A 442 -6.91 21.94 -11.24
CA TYR A 442 -5.72 22.77 -11.07
C TYR A 442 -5.83 24.12 -11.81
N ALA A 443 -6.56 24.19 -12.93
CA ALA A 443 -6.81 25.44 -13.65
C ALA A 443 -7.97 26.26 -13.07
N CYS A 444 -9.00 25.59 -12.52
CA CYS A 444 -10.18 26.22 -11.93
C CYS A 444 -10.86 25.32 -10.88
N PRO A 445 -11.22 25.86 -9.69
CA PRO A 445 -11.91 25.08 -8.65
C PRO A 445 -13.24 24.45 -9.07
N THR A 446 -13.85 24.89 -10.17
CA THR A 446 -15.10 24.33 -10.69
C THR A 446 -14.92 23.01 -11.44
N THR A 447 -13.67 22.52 -11.60
CA THR A 447 -13.22 21.29 -12.29
C THR A 447 -13.57 21.13 -13.77
N LYS A 448 -14.52 21.91 -14.30
CA LYS A 448 -15.11 21.71 -15.63
C LYS A 448 -14.76 22.77 -16.67
N LEU A 449 -14.20 23.91 -16.26
CA LEU A 449 -14.02 25.09 -17.12
C LEU A 449 -15.29 25.50 -17.89
N LEU A 450 -16.46 25.38 -17.26
CA LEU A 450 -17.73 25.86 -17.80
C LEU A 450 -18.21 27.10 -17.05
N THR A 451 -18.74 28.08 -17.78
CA THR A 451 -19.47 29.19 -17.18
C THR A 451 -20.79 28.69 -16.58
N PRO A 452 -21.45 29.48 -15.72
CA PRO A 452 -22.74 29.08 -15.16
C PRO A 452 -23.86 28.89 -16.19
N GLU A 453 -23.65 29.34 -17.42
CA GLU A 453 -24.53 29.18 -18.58
C GLU A 453 -24.15 27.96 -19.43
N GLY A 454 -23.23 27.11 -18.97
CA GLY A 454 -22.80 25.89 -19.64
C GLY A 454 -21.85 26.12 -20.82
N ARG A 455 -21.31 27.33 -21.00
CA ARG A 455 -20.37 27.64 -22.09
C ARG A 455 -18.93 27.35 -21.67
N PHE A 456 -18.09 26.97 -22.63
CA PHE A 456 -16.65 26.83 -22.40
C PHE A 456 -16.05 28.15 -21.93
N CYS A 457 -15.18 28.08 -20.91
CA CYS A 457 -14.51 29.22 -20.31
C CYS A 457 -13.08 29.33 -20.88
N PRO A 458 -12.82 30.25 -21.85
CA PRO A 458 -11.51 30.39 -22.45
C PRO A 458 -10.49 30.97 -21.46
N MET A 459 -9.23 30.53 -21.57
CA MET A 459 -8.10 31.01 -20.77
C MET A 459 -7.18 31.91 -21.62
N GLU A 460 -6.37 32.76 -20.99
CA GLU A 460 -5.38 33.58 -21.72
C GLU A 460 -4.45 32.67 -22.53
N GLY A 461 -4.34 32.91 -23.84
CA GLY A 461 -3.60 32.05 -24.77
C GLY A 461 -4.46 31.06 -25.56
N SER A 462 -5.80 31.07 -25.42
CA SER A 462 -6.70 30.17 -26.16
C SER A 462 -6.65 30.38 -27.68
N PHE A 463 -5.81 29.63 -28.37
CA PHE A 463 -5.80 29.51 -29.82
C PHE A 463 -5.61 28.05 -30.22
N VAL A 464 -6.73 27.42 -30.55
CA VAL A 464 -6.75 26.38 -31.58
C VAL A 464 -7.87 26.78 -32.53
N ASP A 465 -7.53 27.12 -33.77
CA ASP A 465 -8.50 27.21 -34.86
C ASP A 465 -8.99 25.79 -35.15
N TRP A 466 -10.07 25.38 -34.48
CA TRP A 466 -10.76 24.11 -34.75
C TRP A 466 -11.43 24.09 -36.14
N GLU A 467 -11.38 25.18 -36.91
CA GLU A 467 -11.96 25.29 -38.26
C GLU A 467 -10.96 25.13 -39.42
N ASN A 468 -9.64 25.05 -39.17
CA ASN A 468 -8.64 25.08 -40.25
C ASN A 468 -8.20 23.72 -40.82
N GLU A 469 -8.91 22.62 -40.54
CA GLU A 469 -8.77 21.37 -41.33
C GLU A 469 -9.79 21.24 -42.47
N ALA A 470 -10.66 22.25 -42.68
CA ALA A 470 -11.59 22.25 -43.80
C ALA A 470 -11.78 23.66 -44.38
N LYS A 471 -10.72 24.25 -44.97
CA LYS A 471 -10.81 25.38 -45.91
C LYS A 471 -9.44 25.69 -46.55
N THR A 472 -9.02 24.85 -47.49
CA THR A 472 -8.29 25.37 -48.65
C THR A 472 -9.30 25.59 -49.76
N GLU A 473 -9.81 26.82 -49.86
CA GLU A 473 -10.05 27.51 -51.15
C GLU A 473 -10.64 28.91 -50.88
N GLU A 474 -9.82 29.89 -51.26
CA GLU A 474 -10.11 31.26 -51.69
C GLU A 474 -11.27 32.05 -51.08
N GLY A 475 -10.88 33.12 -50.36
CA GLY A 475 -11.44 34.45 -50.61
C GLY A 475 -12.73 34.82 -49.87
N SER A 476 -12.60 35.46 -48.70
CA SER A 476 -13.30 36.73 -48.43
C SER A 476 -12.88 37.31 -47.08
N SER A 477 -12.35 38.53 -47.15
CA SER A 477 -12.11 39.41 -46.01
C SER A 477 -13.43 40.02 -45.55
N GLN A 478 -14.00 39.52 -44.44
CA GLN A 478 -14.82 40.31 -43.54
C GLN A 478 -14.55 39.86 -42.10
N GLU A 479 -14.00 40.77 -41.29
CA GLU A 479 -13.92 40.64 -39.83
C GLU A 479 -15.34 40.54 -39.26
N GLN A 480 -15.85 39.31 -39.09
CA GLN A 480 -16.95 39.03 -38.18
C GLN A 480 -16.35 38.57 -36.85
N GLN A 481 -16.19 39.52 -35.91
CA GLN A 481 -15.85 39.21 -34.53
C GLN A 481 -17.01 38.41 -33.89
N HIS A 482 -16.84 37.10 -33.74
CA HIS A 482 -17.81 36.23 -33.06
C HIS A 482 -17.91 36.58 -31.55
N PRO A 483 -19.11 36.67 -30.94
CA PRO A 483 -19.32 37.14 -29.56
C PRO A 483 -18.80 36.22 -28.42
N PHE A 484 -18.19 35.08 -28.74
CA PHE A 484 -17.91 34.00 -27.78
C PHE A 484 -16.44 33.92 -27.31
N ARG A 485 -15.58 34.88 -27.66
CA ARG A 485 -14.11 34.79 -27.53
C ARG A 485 -13.48 35.83 -26.58
N LYS A 486 -13.99 35.99 -25.36
CA LYS A 486 -13.37 36.90 -24.37
C LYS A 486 -13.00 36.16 -23.09
N VAL A 487 -11.72 36.19 -22.73
CA VAL A 487 -11.23 35.71 -21.43
C VAL A 487 -12.01 36.41 -20.31
N PRO A 488 -12.55 35.67 -19.33
CA PRO A 488 -13.34 36.30 -18.26
C PRO A 488 -12.48 37.26 -17.43
N SER A 489 -13.07 38.40 -17.06
CA SER A 489 -12.45 39.30 -16.07
C SER A 489 -12.40 38.64 -14.68
N GLU A 490 -11.52 39.11 -13.80
CA GLU A 490 -11.46 38.61 -12.41
C GLU A 490 -12.79 38.79 -11.66
N ALA A 491 -13.58 39.81 -12.00
CA ALA A 491 -14.93 40.02 -11.46
C ALA A 491 -15.93 38.96 -11.97
N ALA A 492 -15.83 38.57 -13.23
CA ALA A 492 -16.65 37.50 -13.81
C ALA A 492 -16.30 36.13 -13.20
N CYS A 493 -15.01 35.84 -13.01
CA CYS A 493 -14.57 34.64 -12.29
C CYS A 493 -15.06 34.63 -10.84
N ALA A 494 -14.97 35.75 -10.13
CA ALA A 494 -15.47 35.87 -8.76
C ALA A 494 -16.98 35.61 -8.66
N ALA A 495 -17.78 36.16 -9.59
CA ALA A 495 -19.21 35.89 -9.67
C ALA A 495 -19.52 34.41 -9.98
N CYS A 496 -18.76 33.79 -10.90
CA CYS A 496 -18.87 32.38 -11.25
C CYS A 496 -18.57 31.48 -10.05
N LEU A 497 -17.45 31.70 -9.35
CA LEU A 497 -17.06 30.92 -8.18
C LEU A 497 -18.04 31.12 -7.03
N LYS A 498 -18.58 32.34 -6.83
CA LYS A 498 -19.64 32.56 -5.83
C LYS A 498 -20.87 31.71 -6.12
N LYS A 499 -21.25 31.57 -7.39
CA LYS A 499 -22.42 30.79 -7.82
C LYS A 499 -22.17 29.28 -7.78
N ASN A 500 -21.01 28.80 -8.20
CA ASN A 500 -20.70 27.38 -8.35
C ASN A 500 -20.04 26.75 -7.12
N CYS A 501 -19.27 27.53 -6.34
CA CYS A 501 -18.44 27.04 -5.24
C CYS A 501 -18.80 27.69 -3.89
N GLY A 502 -19.69 28.68 -3.85
CA GLY A 502 -20.11 29.36 -2.61
C GLY A 502 -19.15 30.43 -2.09
N TYR A 503 -17.95 30.55 -2.66
CA TYR A 503 -16.97 31.59 -2.35
C TYR A 503 -16.57 32.38 -3.62
N GLY A 504 -16.41 33.69 -3.51
CA GLY A 504 -16.17 34.55 -4.68
C GLY A 504 -16.40 36.04 -4.44
N ARG A 505 -16.26 36.49 -3.18
CA ARG A 505 -16.28 37.92 -2.84
C ARG A 505 -14.92 38.61 -3.06
N VAL A 506 -13.90 37.82 -3.39
CA VAL A 506 -12.52 38.24 -3.64
C VAL A 506 -12.01 37.56 -4.92
N HIS A 507 -10.99 38.15 -5.56
CA HIS A 507 -10.36 37.61 -6.77
C HIS A 507 -9.43 36.43 -6.42
N VAL A 508 -10.00 35.22 -6.36
CA VAL A 508 -9.28 33.98 -5.98
C VAL A 508 -8.62 33.25 -7.15
N ILE A 509 -9.13 33.40 -8.38
CA ILE A 509 -8.69 32.56 -9.52
C ILE A 509 -7.23 32.79 -9.92
N ARG A 510 -6.73 34.02 -9.78
CA ARG A 510 -5.34 34.36 -10.07
C ARG A 510 -4.39 33.64 -9.12
N ARG A 511 -4.60 33.83 -7.81
CA ARG A 511 -3.84 33.14 -6.76
C ARG A 511 -3.95 31.62 -6.89
N TRP A 512 -5.13 31.10 -7.21
CA TRP A 512 -5.35 29.67 -7.47
C TRP A 512 -4.39 29.15 -8.54
N ARG A 513 -4.38 29.78 -9.72
CA ARG A 513 -3.53 29.37 -10.83
C ARG A 513 -2.04 29.54 -10.50
N GLU A 514 -1.65 30.65 -9.87
CA GLU A 514 -0.26 30.89 -9.48
C GLU A 514 0.26 29.80 -8.53
N GLU A 515 -0.50 29.39 -7.51
CA GLU A 515 -0.06 28.35 -6.57
C GLU A 515 -0.12 26.93 -7.18
N ASN A 516 -1.13 26.63 -7.99
CA ASN A 516 -1.21 25.34 -8.69
C ASN A 516 -0.11 25.21 -9.76
N ALA A 517 0.29 26.30 -10.43
CA ALA A 517 1.43 26.30 -11.35
C ALA A 517 2.73 25.91 -10.62
N LYS A 518 3.01 26.53 -9.48
CA LYS A 518 4.19 26.20 -8.64
C LYS A 518 4.20 24.74 -8.18
N ALA A 519 3.03 24.19 -7.86
CA ALA A 519 2.87 22.80 -7.47
C ALA A 519 3.14 21.85 -8.65
N LEU A 520 2.55 22.11 -9.82
CA LEU A 520 2.76 21.30 -11.02
C LEU A 520 4.18 21.42 -11.58
N GLU A 521 4.88 22.54 -11.35
CA GLU A 521 6.32 22.68 -11.64
C GLU A 521 7.20 21.71 -10.83
N CYS A 522 6.72 21.16 -9.70
CA CYS A 522 7.41 20.09 -8.98
C CYS A 522 7.41 18.77 -9.73
N CYS A 523 6.50 18.57 -10.70
CA CYS A 523 6.37 17.29 -11.36
C CYS A 523 7.47 17.07 -12.41
N GLU A 524 8.03 15.87 -12.39
CA GLU A 524 8.92 15.35 -13.44
C GLU A 524 8.14 15.09 -14.73
N LYS A 525 6.95 14.50 -14.58
CA LYS A 525 6.04 14.20 -15.68
C LYS A 525 4.59 14.47 -15.29
N ILE A 526 3.83 14.98 -16.25
CA ILE A 526 2.39 15.20 -16.12
C ILE A 526 1.68 14.40 -17.20
N ILE A 527 0.72 13.58 -16.79
CA ILE A 527 -0.01 12.66 -17.65
C ILE A 527 -1.43 13.22 -17.85
N PHE A 528 -1.84 13.26 -19.12
CA PHE A 528 -3.19 13.65 -19.53
C PHE A 528 -3.92 12.48 -20.18
N PRO A 529 -5.24 12.36 -19.99
CA PRO A 529 -6.05 11.30 -20.60
C PRO A 529 -6.31 11.53 -22.09
N SER A 530 -6.05 12.73 -22.62
CA SER A 530 -6.17 13.05 -24.04
C SER A 530 -5.34 14.26 -24.42
N ASP A 531 -4.96 14.38 -25.69
CA ASP A 531 -4.26 15.57 -26.20
C ASP A 531 -5.13 16.83 -26.14
N SER A 532 -6.45 16.70 -26.23
CA SER A 532 -7.37 17.83 -26.06
C SER A 532 -7.26 18.43 -24.65
N ALA A 533 -7.35 17.59 -23.62
CA ALA A 533 -7.19 18.01 -22.23
C ALA A 533 -5.79 18.61 -21.98
N ARG A 534 -4.75 17.98 -22.54
CA ARG A 534 -3.37 18.48 -22.49
C ARG A 534 -3.25 19.89 -23.07
N ARG A 535 -3.77 20.13 -24.28
CA ARG A 535 -3.74 21.45 -24.92
C ARG A 535 -4.42 22.51 -24.07
N ILE A 536 -5.64 22.25 -23.60
CA ILE A 536 -6.40 23.19 -22.75
C ILE A 536 -5.63 23.52 -21.46
N MET A 537 -5.00 22.53 -20.84
CA MET A 537 -4.22 22.76 -19.61
C MET A 537 -2.89 23.46 -19.87
N CYS A 538 -2.25 23.22 -21.01
CA CYS A 538 -1.06 23.97 -21.44
C CYS A 538 -1.38 25.45 -21.75
N GLU A 539 -2.61 25.79 -22.14
CA GLU A 539 -3.03 27.20 -22.23
C GLU A 539 -3.04 27.86 -20.84
N ALA A 540 -3.55 27.18 -19.82
CA ALA A 540 -3.53 27.68 -18.43
C ALA A 540 -2.10 27.77 -17.88
N PHE A 541 -1.26 26.81 -18.27
CA PHE A 541 0.06 26.60 -17.71
C PHE A 541 1.04 26.22 -18.84
N PRO A 542 1.58 27.21 -19.58
CA PRO A 542 2.48 26.95 -20.71
C PRO A 542 3.71 26.11 -20.32
N LEU A 543 4.15 26.23 -19.07
CA LEU A 543 5.27 25.46 -18.50
C LEU A 543 5.07 23.93 -18.54
N LEU A 544 3.83 23.44 -18.65
CA LEU A 544 3.55 22.00 -18.66
C LEU A 544 3.89 21.36 -20.00
N GLU A 545 4.04 22.14 -21.08
CA GLU A 545 4.16 21.60 -22.44
C GLU A 545 5.34 20.62 -22.56
N THR A 546 6.52 21.01 -22.06
CA THR A 546 7.74 20.20 -22.12
C THR A 546 7.76 19.01 -21.15
N ARG A 547 6.87 19.00 -20.15
CA ARG A 547 6.78 17.97 -19.10
C ARG A 547 5.54 17.09 -19.19
N SER A 548 4.68 17.36 -20.17
CA SER A 548 3.43 16.64 -20.36
C SER A 548 3.59 15.40 -21.26
N MET A 549 2.70 14.43 -21.11
CA MET A 549 2.43 13.39 -22.08
C MET A 549 0.95 13.01 -22.06
N THR A 550 0.49 12.43 -23.16
CA THR A 550 -0.85 11.88 -23.26
C THR A 550 -0.75 10.36 -23.14
N ILE A 551 -1.48 9.79 -22.17
CA ILE A 551 -1.75 8.36 -22.09
C ILE A 551 -3.27 8.22 -22.17
N SER A 552 -3.77 7.89 -23.35
CA SER A 552 -5.20 7.71 -23.57
C SER A 552 -5.74 6.58 -22.70
N HIS A 553 -6.94 6.75 -22.14
CA HIS A 553 -7.65 5.64 -21.50
C HIS A 553 -7.76 4.49 -22.50
N GLY A 554 -7.27 3.31 -22.10
CA GLY A 554 -6.87 2.27 -23.03
C GLY A 554 -7.95 1.84 -24.02
N THR A 555 -7.63 1.93 -25.30
CA THR A 555 -8.01 0.87 -26.25
C THR A 555 -7.02 -0.27 -26.06
N ASP A 556 -7.41 -1.28 -25.30
CA ASP A 556 -6.77 -2.58 -25.47
C ASP A 556 -7.13 -3.06 -26.88
N PRO A 557 -6.17 -3.53 -27.71
CA PRO A 557 -6.54 -4.14 -28.96
C PRO A 557 -7.44 -5.33 -28.66
N ILE A 558 -8.69 -5.27 -29.10
CA ILE A 558 -9.65 -6.37 -29.01
C ILE A 558 -8.95 -7.59 -29.62
N SER A 559 -8.65 -8.59 -28.79
CA SER A 559 -8.44 -9.92 -29.32
C SER A 559 -9.79 -10.32 -29.92
N ALA A 560 -9.86 -10.51 -31.23
CA ALA A 560 -11.08 -10.76 -32.00
C ALA A 560 -11.76 -12.13 -31.70
N LYS A 561 -11.83 -12.50 -30.42
CA LYS A 561 -12.51 -13.68 -29.87
C LYS A 561 -13.62 -13.22 -28.93
N ALA A 562 -14.57 -12.41 -29.43
CA ALA A 562 -15.91 -12.50 -28.87
C ALA A 562 -16.35 -13.97 -28.99
N ALA A 563 -16.80 -14.55 -27.88
CA ALA A 563 -16.90 -15.98 -27.61
C ALA A 563 -17.75 -16.77 -28.64
N LEU A 564 -17.11 -17.22 -29.72
CA LEU A 564 -17.66 -18.27 -30.57
C LEU A 564 -17.67 -19.57 -29.77
N ALA A 565 -18.85 -20.11 -29.49
CA ALA A 565 -18.98 -21.39 -28.81
C ALA A 565 -18.48 -22.51 -29.73
N GLU A 566 -17.38 -23.15 -29.33
CA GLU A 566 -16.86 -24.34 -30.00
C GLU A 566 -17.68 -25.59 -29.58
N ASN A 567 -17.84 -26.55 -30.50
CA ASN A 567 -18.57 -27.81 -30.29
C ASN A 567 -20.01 -27.63 -29.77
N LEU A 568 -20.94 -27.28 -30.68
CA LEU A 568 -22.36 -27.13 -30.38
C LEU A 568 -23.11 -28.47 -30.26
N GLU A 569 -22.54 -29.55 -30.77
CA GLU A 569 -23.16 -30.88 -30.80
C GLU A 569 -22.55 -31.81 -29.72
N PRO A 570 -23.32 -32.72 -29.13
CA PRO A 570 -24.71 -33.07 -29.46
C PRO A 570 -25.76 -32.14 -28.81
N VAL A 571 -26.74 -31.68 -29.60
CA VAL A 571 -27.90 -30.92 -29.11
C VAL A 571 -29.11 -31.84 -28.87
N MET A 572 -29.64 -31.85 -27.65
CA MET A 572 -30.86 -32.59 -27.30
C MET A 572 -32.11 -31.73 -27.45
N LYS A 573 -33.06 -32.17 -28.26
CA LYS A 573 -34.38 -31.54 -28.34
C LYS A 573 -35.24 -31.94 -27.14
N THR A 574 -35.81 -30.98 -26.43
CA THR A 574 -36.71 -31.21 -25.29
C THR A 574 -37.81 -30.15 -25.26
N ASP A 575 -38.97 -30.54 -24.74
CA ASP A 575 -40.11 -29.68 -24.41
C ASP A 575 -39.90 -28.80 -23.17
N ARG A 576 -38.89 -29.12 -22.35
CA ARG A 576 -38.50 -28.34 -21.16
C ARG A 576 -37.82 -27.01 -21.49
N VAL A 577 -37.35 -26.81 -22.72
CA VAL A 577 -36.78 -25.52 -23.13
C VAL A 577 -37.93 -24.64 -23.59
N HIS A 578 -38.03 -23.45 -22.99
CA HIS A 578 -38.97 -22.43 -23.41
C HIS A 578 -38.18 -21.25 -23.94
N SER A 579 -38.42 -20.86 -25.19
CA SER A 579 -37.71 -19.75 -25.81
C SER A 579 -38.61 -18.89 -26.69
N ARG A 580 -38.26 -17.62 -26.82
CA ARG A 580 -38.84 -16.68 -27.78
C ARG A 580 -37.80 -15.61 -28.16
N LEU A 581 -37.74 -15.30 -29.45
CA LEU A 581 -37.06 -14.10 -29.92
C LEU A 581 -38.07 -12.97 -30.09
N ASP A 582 -37.78 -11.86 -29.43
CA ASP A 582 -38.57 -10.63 -29.49
C ASP A 582 -38.13 -9.78 -30.70
N GLN A 583 -36.83 -9.81 -31.04
CA GLN A 583 -36.24 -9.12 -32.18
C GLN A 583 -35.27 -10.03 -32.94
N LEU A 584 -35.35 -10.03 -34.28
CA LEU A 584 -34.38 -10.66 -35.16
C LEU A 584 -33.46 -9.61 -35.81
N PRO A 585 -32.22 -9.98 -36.17
CA PRO A 585 -31.32 -9.07 -36.87
C PRO A 585 -31.93 -8.70 -38.24
N GLY A 586 -31.94 -7.40 -38.54
CA GLY A 586 -32.47 -6.83 -39.78
C GLY A 586 -34.00 -6.64 -39.83
N ASP A 587 -34.74 -7.01 -38.78
CA ASP A 587 -36.18 -6.79 -38.73
C ASP A 587 -36.47 -5.28 -38.55
N GLY A 588 -37.40 -4.72 -39.34
CA GLY A 588 -37.83 -3.32 -39.25
C GLY A 588 -36.81 -2.23 -39.62
N GLY A 589 -35.66 -2.56 -40.22
CA GLY A 589 -34.59 -1.59 -40.53
C GLY A 589 -33.75 -1.15 -39.31
N SER A 590 -33.92 -1.85 -38.19
CA SER A 590 -33.17 -1.66 -36.94
C SER A 590 -31.84 -2.42 -36.92
N PHE A 591 -30.97 -2.03 -35.97
CA PHE A 591 -29.63 -2.57 -35.71
C PHE A 591 -29.50 -4.09 -35.84
N HIS A 592 -28.29 -4.53 -36.13
CA HIS A 592 -27.86 -5.93 -36.06
C HIS A 592 -27.82 -6.40 -34.60
N TYR A 593 -28.96 -6.52 -33.92
CA TYR A 593 -29.03 -7.15 -32.61
C TYR A 593 -30.17 -8.15 -32.55
N ILE A 594 -30.05 -9.06 -31.61
CA ILE A 594 -31.02 -10.11 -31.32
C ILE A 594 -31.41 -9.99 -29.86
N SER A 595 -32.72 -9.96 -29.61
CA SER A 595 -33.27 -9.95 -28.25
C SER A 595 -34.36 -10.99 -28.08
N GLY A 596 -34.54 -11.44 -26.85
CA GLY A 596 -35.50 -12.48 -26.52
C GLY A 596 -35.28 -13.02 -25.13
N TRP A 597 -35.71 -14.27 -24.94
CA TRP A 597 -35.48 -15.02 -23.71
C TRP A 597 -35.45 -16.52 -23.99
N ALA A 598 -34.73 -17.26 -23.15
CA ALA A 598 -34.76 -18.71 -23.12
C ALA A 598 -34.48 -19.22 -21.70
N TYR A 599 -35.24 -20.21 -21.24
CA TYR A 599 -34.95 -20.90 -19.98
C TYR A 599 -35.24 -22.41 -20.10
N LEU A 600 -34.62 -23.19 -19.22
CA LEU A 600 -34.82 -24.63 -19.10
C LEU A 600 -35.67 -24.91 -17.86
N GLU A 601 -36.84 -25.52 -18.04
CA GLU A 601 -37.76 -25.87 -16.98
C GLU A 601 -37.07 -26.79 -15.96
N GLY A 602 -37.13 -26.40 -14.67
CA GLY A 602 -36.46 -27.08 -13.57
C GLY A 602 -35.04 -26.61 -13.26
N SER A 603 -34.43 -25.73 -14.07
CA SER A 603 -33.08 -25.19 -13.88
C SER A 603 -33.12 -23.71 -13.56
N ASP A 604 -32.16 -23.21 -12.77
CA ASP A 604 -32.00 -21.77 -12.55
C ASP A 604 -31.30 -21.14 -13.76
N SER A 605 -31.81 -20.00 -14.25
CA SER A 605 -31.21 -19.32 -15.40
C SER A 605 -29.81 -18.78 -15.10
N VAL A 606 -29.47 -18.61 -13.81
CA VAL A 606 -28.11 -18.25 -13.36
C VAL A 606 -27.11 -19.40 -13.59
N ASP A 607 -27.57 -20.65 -13.50
CA ASP A 607 -26.74 -21.85 -13.61
C ASP A 607 -26.66 -22.42 -15.05
N THR A 608 -27.29 -21.72 -16.00
CA THR A 608 -27.32 -22.13 -17.41
C THR A 608 -26.73 -21.05 -18.31
N SER A 609 -26.28 -21.45 -19.50
CA SER A 609 -25.79 -20.51 -20.51
C SER A 609 -26.65 -20.60 -21.76
N ILE A 610 -27.04 -19.43 -22.28
CA ILE A 610 -27.80 -19.34 -23.52
C ILE A 610 -26.82 -19.17 -24.68
N ILE A 611 -27.02 -19.95 -25.74
CA ILE A 611 -26.21 -19.89 -26.96
C ILE A 611 -27.15 -19.68 -28.15
N ILE A 612 -26.82 -18.71 -28.99
CA ILE A 612 -27.51 -18.44 -30.24
C ILE A 612 -26.77 -19.20 -31.34
N GLU A 613 -27.37 -20.23 -31.87
CA GLU A 613 -26.86 -20.93 -33.05
C GLU A 613 -27.36 -20.24 -34.31
N VAL A 614 -26.42 -19.89 -35.19
CA VAL A 614 -26.66 -19.24 -36.48
C VAL A 614 -26.18 -20.14 -37.58
N THR A 615 -27.05 -20.43 -38.56
CA THR A 615 -26.65 -21.02 -39.84
C THR A 615 -26.62 -19.93 -40.91
N GLY A 616 -25.43 -19.65 -41.44
CA GLY A 616 -25.19 -18.70 -42.51
C GLY A 616 -25.76 -19.15 -43.87
N PRO A 617 -25.78 -18.26 -44.88
CA PRO A 617 -26.29 -18.59 -46.23
C PRO A 617 -25.44 -19.64 -46.96
N ASP A 618 -24.17 -19.76 -46.59
CA ASP A 618 -23.21 -20.77 -47.06
C ASP A 618 -23.35 -22.11 -46.31
N GLY A 619 -24.27 -22.21 -45.35
CA GLY A 619 -24.48 -23.40 -44.53
C GLY A 619 -23.55 -23.51 -43.32
N ARG A 620 -22.63 -22.55 -43.11
CA ARG A 620 -21.75 -22.55 -41.93
C ARG A 620 -22.56 -22.33 -40.67
N VAL A 621 -22.32 -23.14 -39.64
CA VAL A 621 -22.93 -23.00 -38.32
C VAL A 621 -21.97 -22.27 -37.39
N SER A 622 -22.48 -21.34 -36.58
CA SER A 622 -21.71 -20.58 -35.60
C SER A 622 -22.54 -20.39 -34.33
N GLY A 623 -21.92 -20.56 -33.17
CA GLY A 623 -22.57 -20.37 -31.87
C GLY A 623 -22.10 -19.07 -31.23
N ILE A 624 -23.03 -18.24 -30.78
CA ILE A 624 -22.75 -17.00 -30.06
C ILE A 624 -23.23 -17.22 -28.63
N GLN A 625 -22.29 -17.30 -27.69
CA GLN A 625 -22.66 -17.35 -26.27
C GLN A 625 -23.07 -15.96 -25.80
N VAL A 626 -24.25 -15.83 -25.19
CA VAL A 626 -24.78 -14.53 -24.74
C VAL A 626 -24.73 -14.41 -23.23
N ARG A 627 -24.52 -13.19 -22.75
CA ARG A 627 -24.61 -12.88 -21.32
C ARG A 627 -26.10 -12.81 -20.92
N PRO A 628 -26.51 -13.45 -19.82
CA PRO A 628 -27.89 -13.43 -19.36
C PRO A 628 -28.32 -12.02 -18.95
N GLN A 629 -29.55 -11.65 -19.26
CA GLN A 629 -30.18 -10.38 -18.84
C GLN A 629 -31.41 -10.61 -17.97
N ALA A 630 -31.72 -9.63 -17.12
CA ALA A 630 -32.92 -9.67 -16.30
C ALA A 630 -34.20 -9.49 -17.14
N ARG A 631 -35.16 -10.42 -17.00
CA ARG A 631 -36.52 -10.42 -17.57
C ARG A 631 -37.57 -10.63 -16.48
N PRO A 632 -37.88 -9.58 -15.70
CA PRO A 632 -38.90 -9.65 -14.65
C PRO A 632 -40.29 -10.02 -15.18
N ASP A 633 -40.58 -9.64 -16.44
CA ASP A 633 -41.82 -9.97 -17.14
C ASP A 633 -41.94 -11.48 -17.43
N VAL A 634 -40.83 -12.15 -17.76
CA VAL A 634 -40.79 -13.60 -17.98
C VAL A 634 -40.93 -14.32 -16.63
N ALA A 635 -40.16 -13.92 -15.62
CA ALA A 635 -40.27 -14.48 -14.27
C ALA A 635 -41.69 -14.32 -13.69
N ALA A 636 -42.35 -13.19 -13.93
CA ALA A 636 -43.72 -12.95 -13.49
C ALA A 636 -44.75 -13.76 -14.30
N ALA A 637 -44.60 -13.87 -15.63
CA ALA A 637 -45.53 -14.61 -16.49
C ALA A 637 -45.55 -16.12 -16.21
N TYR A 638 -44.43 -16.67 -15.73
CA TYR A 638 -44.27 -18.07 -15.36
C TYR A 638 -44.27 -18.30 -13.84
N GLU A 639 -44.50 -17.25 -13.05
CA GLU A 639 -44.56 -17.28 -11.57
C GLU A 639 -43.34 -17.94 -10.91
N ASP A 640 -42.14 -17.81 -11.51
CA ASP A 640 -40.92 -18.45 -11.02
C ASP A 640 -39.71 -17.48 -11.09
N PRO A 641 -39.13 -17.08 -9.94
CA PRO A 641 -38.01 -16.14 -9.90
C PRO A 641 -36.72 -16.70 -10.50
N ARG A 642 -36.60 -18.02 -10.66
CA ARG A 642 -35.43 -18.68 -11.30
C ARG A 642 -35.27 -18.31 -12.76
N TYR A 643 -36.31 -17.76 -13.39
CA TYR A 643 -36.29 -17.30 -14.78
C TYR A 643 -35.98 -15.81 -14.92
N LEU A 644 -35.65 -15.13 -13.82
CA LEU A 644 -35.29 -13.71 -13.85
C LEU A 644 -34.13 -13.46 -14.82
N TRP A 645 -33.12 -14.32 -14.89
CA TRP A 645 -31.94 -14.12 -15.74
C TRP A 645 -32.03 -14.80 -17.12
N SER A 646 -33.25 -15.07 -17.60
CA SER A 646 -33.49 -15.76 -18.89
C SER A 646 -33.32 -14.88 -20.14
N GLY A 647 -33.01 -13.58 -19.97
CA GLY A 647 -32.98 -12.60 -21.05
C GLY A 647 -31.80 -12.75 -22.00
N ILE A 648 -32.08 -12.46 -23.27
CA ILE A 648 -31.12 -12.44 -24.37
C ILE A 648 -31.09 -11.01 -24.92
N HIS A 649 -29.91 -10.43 -25.00
CA HIS A 649 -29.67 -9.24 -25.79
C HIS A 649 -28.21 -9.26 -26.25
N ALA A 650 -28.00 -9.36 -27.56
CA ALA A 650 -26.66 -9.41 -28.13
C ALA A 650 -26.62 -8.66 -29.47
N VAL A 651 -25.53 -7.93 -29.70
CA VAL A 651 -25.20 -7.44 -31.04
C VAL A 651 -24.82 -8.65 -31.89
N PHE A 652 -25.44 -8.75 -33.05
CA PHE A 652 -25.39 -9.86 -33.96
C PHE A 652 -24.34 -9.60 -35.03
N GLN A 653 -23.11 -10.06 -34.80
CA GLN A 653 -22.03 -10.00 -35.76
C GLN A 653 -21.30 -11.35 -35.81
N VAL A 654 -21.38 -12.03 -36.95
CA VAL A 654 -20.64 -13.29 -37.17
C VAL A 654 -19.51 -13.01 -38.17
N PRO A 655 -18.24 -13.06 -37.74
CA PRO A 655 -17.10 -12.75 -38.61
C PRO A 655 -17.12 -13.57 -39.91
N GLY A 656 -17.05 -12.87 -41.05
CA GLY A 656 -17.03 -13.49 -42.38
C GLY A 656 -18.38 -14.01 -42.89
N MET A 657 -19.50 -13.75 -42.19
CA MET A 657 -20.83 -14.16 -42.66
C MET A 657 -21.32 -13.29 -43.82
N LYS A 658 -21.63 -13.92 -44.95
CA LYS A 658 -22.12 -13.24 -46.16
C LYS A 658 -23.56 -12.77 -46.01
N LYS A 659 -23.91 -11.69 -46.72
CA LYS A 659 -25.30 -11.24 -46.92
C LYS A 659 -26.17 -12.39 -47.45
N GLY A 660 -27.36 -12.56 -46.87
CA GLY A 660 -28.31 -13.58 -47.31
C GLY A 660 -29.23 -14.08 -46.21
N ARG A 661 -30.06 -15.08 -46.53
CA ARG A 661 -30.98 -15.68 -45.56
C ARG A 661 -30.23 -16.51 -44.55
N ILE A 662 -30.50 -16.26 -43.27
CA ILE A 662 -29.92 -16.99 -42.15
C ILE A 662 -31.00 -17.74 -41.38
N ARG A 663 -30.58 -18.78 -40.64
CA ARG A 663 -31.42 -19.50 -39.67
C ARG A 663 -30.85 -19.32 -38.28
N ILE A 664 -31.72 -19.06 -37.31
CA ILE A 664 -31.34 -18.88 -35.91
C ILE A 664 -32.10 -19.88 -35.04
N ARG A 665 -31.38 -20.51 -34.10
CA ARG A 665 -31.91 -21.44 -33.10
C ARG A 665 -31.32 -21.09 -31.73
N LEU A 666 -32.14 -21.17 -30.69
CA LEU A 666 -31.69 -20.97 -29.31
C LEU A 666 -31.35 -22.31 -28.66
N LEU A 667 -30.20 -22.32 -27.98
CA LEU A 667 -29.68 -23.45 -27.23
C LEU A 667 -29.47 -23.03 -25.77
N ILE A 668 -29.71 -23.95 -24.84
CA ILE A 668 -29.41 -23.77 -23.41
C ILE A 668 -28.42 -24.85 -23.00
N ARG A 669 -27.30 -24.45 -22.43
CA ARG A 669 -26.27 -25.36 -21.92
C ARG A 669 -26.28 -25.37 -20.39
N GLU A 670 -26.39 -26.57 -19.84
CA GLU A 670 -26.34 -26.86 -18.40
C GLU A 670 -25.28 -27.95 -18.18
N GLY A 671 -24.15 -27.57 -17.57
CA GLY A 671 -22.96 -28.43 -17.53
C GLY A 671 -22.49 -28.82 -18.94
N ASP A 672 -22.29 -30.12 -19.16
CA ASP A 672 -21.84 -30.67 -20.46
C ASP A 672 -22.98 -30.93 -21.46
N LYS A 673 -24.23 -30.62 -21.11
CA LYS A 673 -25.40 -30.93 -21.94
C LYS A 673 -25.97 -29.67 -22.57
N THR A 674 -26.31 -29.76 -23.85
CA THR A 674 -26.93 -28.66 -24.62
C THR A 674 -28.34 -29.06 -25.07
N TYR A 675 -29.32 -28.20 -24.81
CA TYR A 675 -30.75 -28.44 -25.06
C TYR A 675 -31.34 -27.39 -26.01
N THR A 676 -32.41 -27.74 -26.73
CA THR A 676 -33.17 -26.80 -27.58
C THR A 676 -34.65 -27.16 -27.63
N ASP A 677 -35.51 -26.16 -27.82
CA ASP A 677 -36.94 -26.37 -28.14
C ASP A 677 -37.16 -26.71 -29.64
N GLY A 678 -36.10 -26.57 -30.45
CA GLY A 678 -36.11 -26.84 -31.88
C GLY A 678 -36.79 -25.77 -32.73
N LYS A 679 -37.13 -24.60 -32.18
CA LYS A 679 -37.64 -23.47 -32.97
C LYS A 679 -36.53 -22.92 -33.86
N ILE A 680 -36.88 -22.66 -35.13
CA ILE A 680 -35.97 -22.09 -36.12
C ILE A 680 -36.57 -20.78 -36.64
N TYR A 681 -35.88 -19.70 -36.34
CA TYR A 681 -36.19 -18.36 -36.84
C TYR A 681 -35.44 -18.10 -38.14
N ARG A 682 -36.04 -17.37 -39.07
CA ARG A 682 -35.47 -17.05 -40.38
C ARG A 682 -35.53 -15.56 -40.60
N THR A 683 -34.40 -14.95 -40.98
CA THR A 683 -34.31 -13.53 -41.32
C THR A 683 -33.32 -13.31 -42.46
N LEU A 684 -33.32 -12.11 -43.03
CA LEU A 684 -32.34 -11.67 -44.02
C LEU A 684 -31.22 -10.93 -43.30
N TRP A 685 -30.00 -11.48 -43.36
CA TRP A 685 -28.80 -10.80 -42.89
C TRP A 685 -28.25 -9.92 -44.00
N ASP A 686 -28.06 -8.63 -43.70
CA ASP A 686 -27.44 -7.66 -44.58
C ASP A 686 -26.45 -6.79 -43.80
N PRO A 687 -25.16 -7.14 -43.76
CA PRO A 687 -24.15 -6.37 -43.01
C PRO A 687 -23.89 -4.98 -43.64
N GLU A 688 -24.37 -4.76 -44.86
CA GLU A 688 -24.27 -3.50 -45.60
C GLU A 688 -25.58 -2.70 -45.59
N ALA A 689 -26.56 -3.08 -44.74
CA ALA A 689 -27.73 -2.25 -44.49
C ALA A 689 -27.32 -0.99 -43.70
N ALA A 690 -26.54 -0.14 -44.35
CA ALA A 690 -26.13 1.16 -43.89
C ALA A 690 -27.34 2.10 -43.98
N GLY A 691 -27.84 2.46 -42.80
CA GLY A 691 -28.47 3.73 -42.45
C GLY A 691 -29.57 4.28 -43.36
N ASP A 692 -30.71 4.61 -42.77
CA ASP A 692 -31.72 5.54 -43.30
C ASP A 692 -31.21 6.98 -43.55
N GLY A 693 -29.89 7.17 -43.73
CA GLY A 693 -29.20 8.45 -43.84
C GLY A 693 -28.99 9.18 -42.52
N LYS A 694 -29.43 8.63 -41.38
CA LYS A 694 -29.27 9.28 -40.07
C LYS A 694 -27.89 9.03 -39.46
N LEU A 695 -27.33 10.08 -38.84
CA LEU A 695 -26.07 10.04 -38.10
C LEU A 695 -26.24 9.27 -36.78
N ASN A 696 -25.39 8.30 -36.45
CA ASN A 696 -25.43 7.66 -35.13
C ASN A 696 -24.58 8.47 -34.15
N VAL A 697 -25.15 8.88 -33.00
CA VAL A 697 -24.51 9.72 -31.98
C VAL A 697 -24.57 8.98 -30.64
N ALA A 698 -23.43 8.66 -30.04
CA ALA A 698 -23.37 8.00 -28.73
C ALA A 698 -22.97 8.98 -27.61
N TYR A 699 -23.69 8.93 -26.50
CA TYR A 699 -23.36 9.55 -25.23
C TYR A 699 -22.87 8.47 -24.26
N LEU A 700 -21.64 8.62 -23.75
CA LEU A 700 -20.99 7.65 -22.88
C LEU A 700 -20.82 8.23 -21.47
N GLY A 701 -21.40 7.57 -20.45
CA GLY A 701 -21.26 7.93 -19.04
C GLY A 701 -22.59 8.18 -18.33
N GLY A 702 -22.56 8.24 -16.99
CA GLY A 702 -23.75 8.52 -16.19
C GLY A 702 -24.39 9.87 -16.54
N VAL A 703 -25.67 9.88 -16.85
CA VAL A 703 -26.44 11.08 -17.22
C VAL A 703 -26.97 11.74 -15.96
N THR A 704 -26.41 12.90 -15.62
CA THR A 704 -26.87 13.74 -14.51
C THR A 704 -26.86 15.20 -14.93
N ARG A 705 -27.59 16.05 -14.22
CA ARG A 705 -27.57 17.50 -14.46
C ARG A 705 -26.16 18.10 -14.42
N ALA A 706 -25.31 17.58 -13.53
CA ALA A 706 -23.92 17.98 -13.42
C ALA A 706 -23.05 17.57 -14.63
N LYS A 707 -23.49 16.58 -15.43
CA LYS A 707 -22.81 16.06 -16.61
C LYS A 707 -23.47 16.51 -17.92
N GLY A 708 -24.35 17.53 -17.88
CA GLY A 708 -24.93 18.11 -19.08
C GLY A 708 -26.19 17.40 -19.59
N SER A 709 -26.96 16.76 -18.71
CA SER A 709 -28.25 16.14 -19.09
C SER A 709 -29.24 17.11 -19.75
N ASP A 710 -29.10 18.43 -19.54
CA ASP A 710 -29.92 19.44 -20.21
C ASP A 710 -29.69 19.40 -21.74
N ILE A 711 -28.46 19.19 -22.22
CA ILE A 711 -28.16 19.01 -23.66
C ILE A 711 -28.77 17.71 -24.18
N LEU A 712 -28.71 16.65 -23.37
CA LEU A 712 -29.29 15.37 -23.75
C LEU A 712 -30.82 15.46 -23.85
N LEU A 713 -31.48 16.17 -22.93
CA LEU A 713 -32.91 16.45 -22.99
C LEU A 713 -33.29 17.22 -24.27
N ASP A 714 -32.49 18.21 -24.67
CA ASP A 714 -32.71 18.96 -25.90
C ASP A 714 -32.56 18.08 -27.16
N LEU A 715 -31.61 17.15 -27.17
CA LEU A 715 -31.44 16.18 -28.26
C LEU A 715 -32.59 15.17 -28.31
N ILE A 716 -33.03 14.67 -27.14
CA ILE A 716 -34.16 13.74 -27.01
C ILE A 716 -35.46 14.40 -27.50
N ALA A 717 -35.67 15.69 -27.23
CA ALA A 717 -36.90 16.38 -27.59
C ALA A 717 -37.07 16.67 -29.10
N GLN A 718 -36.08 16.34 -29.96
CA GLN A 718 -36.16 16.65 -31.39
C GLN A 718 -37.08 15.68 -32.15
N GLU A 719 -38.23 16.18 -32.59
CA GLU A 719 -39.09 15.46 -33.53
C GLU A 719 -38.41 15.41 -34.93
N ASN A 720 -38.21 14.20 -35.47
CA ASN A 720 -37.50 13.94 -36.73
C ASN A 720 -36.00 14.25 -36.74
N ALA A 721 -35.29 13.87 -35.68
CA ALA A 721 -33.84 14.00 -35.62
C ALA A 721 -33.14 13.36 -36.85
N PRO A 722 -32.17 14.06 -37.47
CA PRO A 722 -31.32 13.52 -38.53
C PRO A 722 -30.26 12.56 -37.96
N PHE A 723 -30.37 12.21 -36.68
CA PHE A 723 -29.48 11.33 -35.97
C PHE A 723 -30.26 10.33 -35.12
N ARG A 724 -29.58 9.26 -34.74
CA ARG A 724 -30.00 8.31 -33.71
C ARG A 724 -29.10 8.52 -32.50
N LEU A 725 -29.68 8.70 -31.33
CA LEU A 725 -28.97 9.02 -30.10
C LEU A 725 -28.90 7.79 -29.21
N PHE A 726 -27.70 7.34 -28.87
CA PHE A 726 -27.46 6.20 -28.00
C PHE A 726 -26.93 6.70 -26.67
N VAL A 727 -27.56 6.33 -25.57
CA VAL A 727 -27.18 6.75 -24.22
C VAL A 727 -26.69 5.52 -23.47
N TYR A 728 -25.40 5.48 -23.15
CA TYR A 728 -24.75 4.38 -22.43
C TYR A 728 -24.35 4.83 -21.03
N GLY A 729 -24.88 4.17 -20.00
CA GLY A 729 -24.60 4.45 -18.60
C GLY A 729 -25.86 4.78 -17.78
N GLU A 730 -25.72 4.88 -16.46
CA GLU A 730 -26.87 5.13 -15.57
C GLU A 730 -27.52 6.49 -15.83
N VAL A 731 -28.85 6.49 -15.98
CA VAL A 731 -29.67 7.71 -16.07
C VAL A 731 -30.07 8.14 -14.66
N GLY A 732 -29.30 9.08 -14.10
CA GLY A 732 -29.52 9.64 -12.77
C GLY A 732 -30.35 10.93 -12.76
N ASP A 733 -30.76 11.44 -13.92
CA ASP A 733 -31.64 12.60 -14.03
C ASP A 733 -33.11 12.16 -14.17
N PRO A 734 -33.98 12.43 -13.18
CA PRO A 734 -35.35 11.91 -13.16
C PRO A 734 -36.26 12.51 -14.25
N ARG A 735 -35.79 13.55 -14.97
CA ARG A 735 -36.50 14.13 -16.13
C ARG A 735 -36.38 13.30 -17.39
N ILE A 736 -35.38 12.41 -17.46
CA ILE A 736 -35.17 11.51 -18.59
C ILE A 736 -35.80 10.18 -18.23
N ASN A 737 -36.88 9.85 -18.93
CA ASN A 737 -37.58 8.59 -18.76
C ASN A 737 -37.32 7.68 -19.97
N PRO A 738 -36.47 6.64 -19.84
CA PRO A 738 -36.18 5.71 -20.93
C PRO A 738 -37.44 5.05 -21.52
N ALA A 739 -38.48 4.83 -20.71
CA ALA A 739 -39.73 4.21 -21.14
C ALA A 739 -40.61 5.14 -22.01
N GLN A 740 -40.28 6.44 -22.07
CA GLN A 740 -40.99 7.45 -22.86
C GLN A 740 -40.08 8.09 -23.91
N ALA A 741 -38.95 7.45 -24.22
CA ALA A 741 -38.00 7.91 -25.21
C ALA A 741 -38.60 7.87 -26.62
N PRO A 742 -38.37 8.88 -27.48
CA PRO A 742 -38.78 8.81 -28.88
C PRO A 742 -37.96 7.76 -29.66
N ASP A 743 -38.50 7.29 -30.78
CA ASP A 743 -37.97 6.17 -31.57
C ASP A 743 -36.54 6.35 -32.14
N HIS A 744 -35.97 7.55 -32.01
CA HIS A 744 -34.60 7.85 -32.43
C HIS A 744 -33.60 7.84 -31.25
N VAL A 745 -34.04 7.56 -30.03
CA VAL A 745 -33.23 7.55 -28.81
C VAL A 745 -33.20 6.16 -28.20
N PHE A 746 -32.01 5.66 -27.92
CA PHE A 746 -31.78 4.31 -27.43
C PHE A 746 -31.01 4.37 -26.12
N PHE A 747 -31.58 3.78 -25.06
CA PHE A 747 -30.92 3.69 -23.76
C PHE A 747 -30.34 2.29 -23.59
N SER A 748 -29.03 2.24 -23.34
CA SER A 748 -28.34 1.07 -22.83
C SER A 748 -27.94 1.37 -21.39
N GLY A 749 -28.13 0.40 -20.48
CA GLY A 749 -27.85 0.56 -19.06
C GLY A 749 -26.36 0.74 -18.74
N VAL A 750 -25.88 0.09 -17.68
CA VAL A 750 -24.46 0.08 -17.34
C VAL A 750 -23.69 -0.49 -18.54
N TYR A 751 -22.68 0.24 -19.02
CA TYR A 751 -21.76 -0.27 -20.04
C TYR A 751 -20.51 -0.82 -19.35
N GLN A 752 -20.03 -1.98 -19.78
CA GLN A 752 -18.65 -2.38 -19.57
C GLN A 752 -17.80 -1.81 -20.70
N LYS A 753 -16.52 -1.57 -20.43
CA LYS A 753 -15.56 -1.04 -21.42
C LYS A 753 -15.61 -1.82 -22.73
N ASP A 754 -15.84 -3.13 -22.64
CA ASP A 754 -15.91 -4.06 -23.77
C ASP A 754 -17.18 -3.88 -24.62
N ASP A 755 -18.27 -3.34 -24.07
CA ASP A 755 -19.55 -3.17 -24.79
C ASP A 755 -19.54 -2.00 -25.80
N ILE A 756 -18.53 -1.13 -25.75
CA ILE A 756 -18.42 0.06 -26.61
C ILE A 756 -17.76 -0.26 -27.96
N PHE A 757 -17.01 -1.37 -28.02
CA PHE A 757 -16.13 -1.67 -29.15
C PHE A 757 -16.47 -2.95 -29.91
N ASP A 758 -17.50 -3.69 -29.49
CA ASP A 758 -18.05 -4.86 -30.20
C ASP A 758 -19.14 -4.50 -31.21
#